data_AF-G3J8N9-F1
#
_entry.id   AF-G3J8N9-F1
#
_cell.length_a   1.000
_cell.length_b   1.000
_cell.length_c   1.000
_cell.angle_alpha   90.00
_cell.angle_beta   90.00
_cell.angle_gamma   90.00
#
_symmetry.space_group_name_H-M   'P 1'
#
loop_
_entity.id
_entity.type
_entity.pdbx_description
1 polymer ?
#
loop_
_entity_poly.entity_id
_entity_poly.type
_entity_poly.pdbx_seq_one_letter_code
_entity_poly.pdbx_strand_id
1 'polypeptide(L)'
;MTQRPTRRRITLPPEEEEQRRPLLSRMYTDHGDDEGLYSCVTNPHSHLPVYTTIHRIRRDITSVVEDYLSLEQLRDVRINITVVRPLVDKFYELDDLSIVYCLLVNRAQFLDEESYSSNRQNVNWTRATLCEIIATRILRRFGEDHDGSEGLLFLAHVLVAGFDPYQNAPPRTRAAAERRIWRGYHRTLPSLEVAILTESKHFLSSTTCQKIVAAIYEGRVIYTPSTQWDIIPDHYKLKPISLYDPRGSPLLNQYRLIVPRTRTILEAIQFAILLALYSALMVMREKDKLTVTECLFAVYAFGWGLDQFATLIAHGWNVYTQNLWSFLDVGFVSIYGVYLVLRVHSFRTGLPGPGEQSFDVLALAAPLLVPRLAFTLLSDNLVFLSLRSMMADFFLLTALSAWCFFGFLLSLLWLGEGAHPWLTISKWMIFIWFGLDGTGIQRSAEFHWLLGPSLMVAFAFLGNTLFLTILVSMLSNTFSVISANATAEIQFRRAVLTLEGVKADAIFAYQPPFNILAVFIFLPLKFIVSPRWFHKIHVAAVRLVNLPLLLMIAVAERRVSWDQHDYKYNPGSGDETTGRKWFWQKWQLSASRYIRSVFDEPPSEDVHDEIAVDDPMTHHLIRRQFTRQTTASSTETRKPPRRRDSTFPGIRKKPRGSFSVAEQEQESLEDRLRAMEKSMARMEMMLAQLVPDTQVGGGGEEGEGRDGDEAPGRQSAIDATSEDSYPAASGSDKDTDGDGFAVESSFRR
;
A
#
# COMPACT_ATOMS: atom_id res chain seq x y z
N MET A 1 15.17 0.10 -80.76
CA MET A 1 16.14 1.09 -80.24
C MET A 1 15.50 1.74 -79.02
N THR A 2 15.67 1.11 -77.87
CA THR A 2 14.89 1.34 -76.63
C THR A 2 15.65 2.27 -75.68
N GLN A 3 15.03 3.38 -75.30
CA GLN A 3 15.58 4.34 -74.34
C GLN A 3 15.58 3.74 -72.92
N ARG A 4 16.72 3.79 -72.24
CA ARG A 4 16.87 3.54 -70.79
C ARG A 4 17.10 4.87 -70.08
N PRO A 5 16.46 5.14 -68.92
CA PRO A 5 16.73 6.34 -68.13
C PRO A 5 17.95 6.14 -67.22
N THR A 6 18.86 7.12 -67.22
CA THR A 6 19.98 7.24 -66.28
C THR A 6 19.48 7.54 -64.87
N ARG A 7 19.65 6.57 -63.97
CA ARG A 7 19.35 6.67 -62.54
C ARG A 7 20.48 7.47 -61.85
N ARG A 8 20.22 8.70 -61.41
CA ARG A 8 21.13 9.43 -60.51
C ARG A 8 21.16 8.72 -59.16
N ARG A 9 22.32 8.18 -58.80
CA ARG A 9 22.59 7.60 -57.49
C ARG A 9 22.92 8.75 -56.54
N ILE A 10 21.96 9.14 -55.70
CA ILE A 10 22.21 10.03 -54.56
C ILE A 10 22.90 9.16 -53.51
N THR A 11 24.19 9.37 -53.29
CA THR A 11 24.90 8.87 -52.12
C THR A 11 24.51 9.75 -50.93
N LEU A 12 23.68 9.22 -50.05
CA LEU A 12 23.49 9.77 -48.71
C LEU A 12 24.83 9.65 -47.96
N PRO A 13 25.21 10.63 -47.11
CA PRO A 13 26.27 10.42 -46.14
C PRO A 13 25.89 9.24 -45.23
N PRO A 14 26.86 8.53 -44.64
CA PRO A 14 26.52 7.50 -43.66
C PRO A 14 25.71 8.14 -42.53
N GLU A 15 24.61 7.50 -42.12
CA GLU A 15 23.92 7.85 -40.89
C GLU A 15 24.94 7.72 -39.76
N GLU A 16 25.31 8.84 -39.15
CA GLU A 16 25.91 8.83 -37.82
C GLU A 16 24.82 8.28 -36.90
N GLU A 17 24.83 6.97 -36.65
CA GLU A 17 24.20 6.41 -35.46
C GLU A 17 24.82 7.19 -34.29
N GLU A 18 24.09 8.15 -33.74
CA GLU A 18 24.33 8.67 -32.40
C GLU A 18 24.28 7.46 -31.46
N GLN A 19 25.44 6.82 -31.26
CA GLN A 19 25.66 5.92 -30.15
C GLN A 19 25.45 6.77 -28.91
N ARG A 20 24.22 6.74 -28.38
CA ARG A 20 23.88 7.23 -27.05
C ARG A 20 24.98 6.70 -26.14
N ARG A 21 25.80 7.60 -25.61
CA ARG A 21 26.87 7.22 -24.68
C ARG A 21 26.19 6.43 -23.55
N PRO A 22 26.70 5.25 -23.16
CA PRO A 22 26.07 4.52 -22.08
C PRO A 22 26.09 5.39 -20.82
N LEU A 23 24.90 5.65 -20.28
CA LEU A 23 24.66 6.47 -19.08
C LEU A 23 25.45 5.99 -17.86
N LEU A 24 25.82 4.71 -17.87
CA LEU A 24 26.84 4.14 -17.01
C LEU A 24 28.13 4.05 -17.85
N SER A 25 29.09 4.94 -17.59
CA SER A 25 30.45 4.73 -18.11
C SER A 25 30.94 3.36 -17.63
N ARG A 26 31.50 2.56 -18.52
CA ARG A 26 32.08 1.22 -18.29
C ARG A 26 33.26 1.31 -17.31
N MET A 27 32.99 1.60 -16.04
CA MET A 27 33.98 1.85 -14.99
C MET A 27 34.16 0.65 -14.05
N TYR A 28 33.44 -0.45 -14.27
CA TYR A 28 33.51 -1.64 -13.43
C TYR A 28 33.72 -2.91 -14.26
N THR A 29 34.89 -3.00 -14.87
CA THR A 29 35.52 -4.29 -15.16
C THR A 29 36.93 -4.23 -14.61
N ASP A 30 37.06 -4.40 -13.30
CA ASP A 30 38.28 -4.97 -12.74
C ASP A 30 37.91 -5.93 -11.61
N HIS A 31 37.83 -7.21 -11.97
CA HIS A 31 38.03 -8.28 -11.00
C HIS A 31 39.54 -8.38 -10.77
N GLY A 32 40.06 -7.45 -9.98
CA GLY A 32 41.42 -7.45 -9.47
C GLY A 32 41.38 -7.47 -7.95
N ASP A 33 41.90 -8.54 -7.36
CA ASP A 33 42.25 -8.58 -5.95
C ASP A 33 43.23 -7.45 -5.65
N ASP A 34 42.76 -6.32 -5.12
CA ASP A 34 43.64 -5.33 -4.51
C ASP A 34 43.05 -4.75 -3.23
N GLU A 35 43.82 -4.90 -2.15
CA GLU A 35 43.61 -4.42 -0.79
C GLU A 35 43.70 -2.87 -0.68
N GLY A 36 43.03 -2.15 -1.59
CA GLY A 36 43.06 -0.70 -1.71
C GLY A 36 41.74 0.01 -1.41
N LEU A 37 40.81 -0.60 -0.65
CA LEU A 37 39.51 0.03 -0.38
C LEU A 37 39.60 1.08 0.76
N TYR A 38 40.21 2.22 0.47
CA TYR A 38 40.15 3.40 1.34
C TYR A 38 38.80 4.12 1.20
N SER A 39 38.17 4.31 2.37
CA SER A 39 37.15 5.28 2.74
C SER A 39 37.13 6.59 1.91
N CYS A 40 36.48 6.60 0.75
CA CYS A 40 35.77 7.75 0.13
C CYS A 40 35.43 7.45 -1.34
N VAL A 41 34.39 6.65 -1.60
CA VAL A 41 33.84 6.60 -2.96
C VAL A 41 33.05 7.90 -3.15
N THR A 42 33.60 8.82 -3.95
CA THR A 42 32.88 9.98 -4.47
C THR A 42 31.58 9.52 -5.12
N ASN A 43 30.45 10.18 -4.83
CA ASN A 43 29.17 9.85 -5.45
C ASN A 43 29.36 9.78 -6.99
N PRO A 44 29.15 8.62 -7.65
CA PRO A 44 29.41 8.46 -9.08
C PRO A 44 28.56 9.40 -9.94
N HIS A 45 27.45 9.88 -9.39
CA HIS A 45 26.52 10.79 -10.04
C HIS A 45 26.72 12.25 -9.66
N SER A 46 27.81 12.62 -8.99
CA SER A 46 28.09 14.00 -8.55
C SER A 46 28.08 15.05 -9.66
N HIS A 47 28.28 14.65 -10.92
CA HIS A 47 28.27 15.52 -12.10
C HIS A 47 26.87 15.90 -12.61
N LEU A 48 25.80 15.26 -12.13
CA LEU A 48 24.44 15.49 -12.65
C LEU A 48 23.87 16.85 -12.20
N PRO A 49 23.18 17.61 -13.08
CA PRO A 49 22.71 18.96 -12.80
C PRO A 49 21.37 18.98 -12.03
N VAL A 50 21.32 18.32 -10.87
CA VAL A 50 20.08 18.11 -10.09
C VAL A 50 19.38 19.44 -9.74
N TYR A 51 20.14 20.42 -9.22
CA TYR A 51 19.58 21.71 -8.81
C TYR A 51 18.86 22.44 -9.97
N THR A 52 19.50 22.52 -11.13
CA THR A 52 18.95 23.22 -12.29
C THR A 52 17.74 22.48 -12.87
N THR A 53 17.80 21.14 -12.94
CA THR A 53 16.70 20.29 -13.40
C THR A 53 15.46 20.40 -12.51
N ILE A 54 15.62 20.48 -11.18
CA ILE A 54 14.50 20.68 -10.24
C ILE A 54 13.73 21.97 -10.58
N HIS A 55 14.43 23.09 -10.76
CA HIS A 55 13.79 24.38 -11.05
C HIS A 55 13.21 24.44 -12.48
N ARG A 56 13.85 23.79 -13.46
CA ARG A 56 13.36 23.68 -14.84
C ARG A 56 12.02 22.94 -14.90
N ILE A 57 11.91 21.78 -14.24
CA ILE A 57 10.66 21.02 -14.15
C ILE A 57 9.55 21.84 -13.50
N ARG A 58 9.86 22.52 -12.38
CA ARG A 58 8.88 23.35 -11.65
C ARG A 58 8.25 24.39 -12.57
N ARG A 59 9.09 25.09 -13.34
CA ARG A 59 8.68 26.13 -14.28
C ARG A 59 7.79 25.58 -15.37
N ASP A 60 8.23 24.50 -16.03
CA ASP A 60 7.47 23.86 -17.12
C ASP A 60 6.10 23.38 -16.64
N ILE A 61 6.03 22.69 -15.50
CA ILE A 61 4.76 22.17 -14.97
C ILE A 61 3.82 23.29 -14.54
N THR A 62 4.35 24.35 -13.92
CA THR A 62 3.56 25.51 -13.50
C THR A 62 2.97 26.26 -14.70
N SER A 63 3.71 26.33 -15.81
CA SER A 63 3.28 27.01 -17.03
C SER A 63 2.24 26.24 -17.84
N VAL A 64 2.18 24.91 -17.70
CA VAL A 64 1.27 24.05 -18.49
C VAL A 64 -0.05 23.77 -17.74
N VAL A 65 -0.03 23.74 -16.41
CA VAL A 65 -1.20 23.45 -15.57
C VAL A 65 -1.66 24.71 -14.85
N GLU A 66 -2.67 25.37 -15.41
CA GLU A 66 -3.33 26.53 -14.82
C GLU A 66 -4.64 26.16 -14.09
N ASP A 67 -5.34 25.14 -14.58
CA ASP A 67 -6.64 24.67 -14.07
C ASP A 67 -6.54 23.33 -13.33
N TYR A 68 -7.58 23.01 -12.56
CA TYR A 68 -7.73 21.69 -11.91
C TYR A 68 -8.19 20.64 -12.92
N LEU A 69 -7.51 19.49 -12.91
CA LEU A 69 -7.92 18.28 -13.62
C LEU A 69 -7.90 17.09 -12.66
N SER A 70 -8.93 16.24 -12.74
CA SER A 70 -8.98 14.97 -12.02
C SER A 70 -7.98 13.96 -12.59
N LEU A 71 -7.65 12.92 -11.81
CA LEU A 71 -6.74 11.85 -12.26
C LEU A 71 -7.23 11.17 -13.55
N GLU A 72 -8.54 10.94 -13.66
CA GLU A 72 -9.14 10.32 -14.84
C GLU A 72 -9.00 11.22 -16.08
N GLN A 73 -9.20 12.53 -15.90
CA GLN A 73 -9.00 13.52 -16.96
C GLN A 73 -7.53 13.61 -17.39
N LEU A 74 -6.58 13.60 -16.46
CA LEU A 74 -5.14 13.59 -16.79
C LEU A 74 -4.72 12.34 -17.58
N ARG A 75 -5.43 11.22 -17.40
CA ARG A 75 -5.20 9.97 -18.12
C ARG A 75 -5.94 9.90 -19.46
N ASP A 76 -6.85 10.83 -19.73
CA ASP A 76 -7.58 10.89 -20.99
C ASP A 76 -6.60 11.01 -22.18
N VAL A 77 -6.95 10.36 -23.29
CA VAL A 77 -6.13 10.24 -24.50
C VAL A 77 -5.75 11.62 -25.04
N ARG A 78 -6.69 12.58 -24.96
CA ARG A 78 -6.48 13.94 -25.46
C ARG A 78 -5.39 14.66 -24.67
N ILE A 79 -5.52 14.73 -23.35
CA ILE A 79 -4.55 15.41 -22.46
C ILE A 79 -3.20 14.69 -22.50
N ASN A 80 -3.23 13.37 -22.56
CA ASN A 80 -2.05 12.54 -22.71
C ASN A 80 -1.23 12.91 -23.95
N ILE A 81 -1.86 13.05 -25.13
CA ILE A 81 -1.16 13.41 -26.37
C ILE A 81 -0.71 14.88 -26.38
N THR A 82 -1.50 15.79 -25.82
CA THR A 82 -1.20 17.24 -25.89
C THR A 82 -0.24 17.73 -24.83
N VAL A 83 -0.24 17.13 -23.64
CA VAL A 83 0.50 17.60 -22.45
C VAL A 83 1.49 16.56 -21.96
N VAL A 84 1.01 15.36 -21.63
CA VAL A 84 1.85 14.38 -20.93
C VAL A 84 2.97 13.86 -21.82
N ARG A 85 2.67 13.42 -23.05
CA ARG A 85 3.66 12.86 -23.97
C ARG A 85 4.75 13.86 -24.34
N PRO A 86 4.46 15.11 -24.75
CA PRO A 86 5.51 16.08 -25.04
C PRO A 86 6.41 16.41 -23.85
N LEU A 87 5.86 16.49 -22.64
CA LEU A 87 6.67 16.68 -21.43
C LEU A 87 7.54 15.46 -21.11
N VAL A 88 7.00 14.25 -21.29
CA VAL A 88 7.78 13.01 -21.14
C VAL A 88 8.91 12.94 -22.15
N ASP A 89 8.66 13.25 -23.43
CA ASP A 89 9.68 13.24 -24.47
C ASP A 89 10.77 14.28 -24.18
N LYS A 90 10.38 15.53 -23.85
CA LYS A 90 11.29 16.61 -23.46
C LYS A 90 12.20 16.22 -22.30
N PHE A 91 11.64 15.67 -21.22
CA PHE A 91 12.42 15.32 -20.03
C PHE A 91 13.23 14.04 -20.21
N TYR A 92 12.77 13.10 -21.03
CA TYR A 92 13.51 11.89 -21.35
C TYR A 92 14.71 12.17 -22.27
N GLU A 93 14.60 13.13 -23.20
CA GLU A 93 15.70 13.59 -24.07
C GLU A 93 16.88 14.22 -23.30
N LEU A 94 16.69 14.60 -22.04
CA LEU A 94 17.78 15.12 -21.19
C LEU A 94 18.80 14.05 -20.80
N ASP A 95 18.43 12.77 -20.93
CA ASP A 95 19.30 11.63 -20.65
C ASP A 95 19.95 11.70 -19.25
N ASP A 96 19.19 12.16 -18.25
CA ASP A 96 19.63 12.36 -16.87
C ASP A 96 19.02 11.30 -15.93
N LEU A 97 19.85 10.58 -15.17
CA LEU A 97 19.39 9.60 -14.17
C LEU A 97 18.61 10.26 -13.02
N SER A 98 18.89 11.53 -12.72
CA SER A 98 18.26 12.27 -11.63
C SER A 98 16.85 12.78 -11.98
N ILE A 99 16.38 12.62 -13.22
CA ILE A 99 15.11 13.20 -13.68
C ILE A 99 13.91 12.71 -12.87
N VAL A 100 13.88 11.42 -12.52
CA VAL A 100 12.81 10.81 -11.73
C VAL A 100 12.83 11.38 -10.31
N TYR A 101 14.01 11.57 -9.72
CA TYR A 101 14.18 12.24 -8.44
C TYR A 101 13.62 13.67 -8.49
N CYS A 102 14.03 14.47 -9.48
CA CYS A 102 13.64 15.86 -9.62
C CYS A 102 12.11 16.05 -9.80
N LEU A 103 11.44 15.14 -10.52
CA LEU A 103 9.98 15.11 -10.66
C LEU A 103 9.28 14.82 -9.31
N LEU A 104 9.79 13.85 -8.55
CA LEU A 104 9.22 13.49 -7.24
C LEU A 104 9.47 14.57 -6.18
N VAL A 105 10.62 15.27 -6.24
CA VAL A 105 10.90 16.45 -5.41
C VAL A 105 9.89 17.58 -5.69
N ASN A 106 9.62 17.87 -6.96
CA ASN A 106 8.60 18.85 -7.34
C ASN A 106 7.20 18.44 -6.87
N ARG A 107 6.86 17.15 -6.98
CA ARG A 107 5.61 16.61 -6.42
C ARG A 107 5.51 16.87 -4.91
N ALA A 108 6.58 16.62 -4.15
CA ALA A 108 6.62 16.84 -2.70
C ALA A 108 6.33 18.30 -2.31
N GLN A 109 6.78 19.23 -3.14
CA GLN A 109 6.58 20.66 -2.96
C GLN A 109 5.15 21.10 -3.34
N PHE A 110 4.61 20.63 -4.47
CA PHE A 110 3.24 20.94 -4.86
C PHE A 110 2.20 20.42 -3.85
N LEU A 111 2.40 19.23 -3.28
CA LEU A 111 1.54 18.73 -2.20
C LEU A 111 1.63 19.57 -0.92
N ASP A 112 2.79 20.16 -0.65
CA ASP A 112 2.94 21.06 0.50
C ASP A 112 2.14 22.34 0.27
N GLU A 113 2.30 22.94 -0.91
CA GLU A 113 1.57 24.13 -1.31
C GLU A 113 0.06 23.88 -1.35
N GLU A 114 -0.39 22.69 -1.74
CA GLU A 114 -1.78 22.26 -1.62
C GLU A 114 -2.27 22.33 -0.16
N SER A 115 -1.48 21.83 0.79
CA SER A 115 -1.88 21.79 2.20
C SER A 115 -2.00 23.17 2.85
N TYR A 116 -1.19 24.15 2.43
CA TYR A 116 -1.17 25.50 2.99
C TYR A 116 -1.99 26.54 2.20
N SER A 117 -2.13 26.39 0.87
CA SER A 117 -2.72 27.43 0.00
C SER A 117 -4.18 27.16 -0.37
N SER A 118 -5.13 27.71 0.38
CA SER A 118 -6.58 27.57 0.13
C SER A 118 -7.04 27.98 -1.29
N ASN A 119 -6.40 28.99 -1.91
CA ASN A 119 -6.83 29.53 -3.21
C ASN A 119 -6.48 28.64 -4.42
N ARG A 120 -5.52 27.72 -4.29
CA ARG A 120 -4.95 26.93 -5.40
C ARG A 120 -4.75 25.44 -5.07
N GLN A 121 -5.43 24.94 -4.04
CA GLN A 121 -5.28 23.55 -3.55
C GLN A 121 -5.41 22.54 -4.69
N ASN A 122 -6.52 22.62 -5.42
CA ASN A 122 -6.84 21.68 -6.49
C ASN A 122 -5.82 21.73 -7.65
N VAL A 123 -5.36 22.92 -8.04
CA VAL A 123 -4.38 23.07 -9.14
C VAL A 123 -3.02 22.48 -8.74
N ASN A 124 -2.58 22.72 -7.50
CA ASN A 124 -1.34 22.16 -6.99
C ASN A 124 -1.42 20.63 -6.86
N TRP A 125 -2.58 20.08 -6.49
CA TRP A 125 -2.82 18.64 -6.54
C TRP A 125 -2.68 18.07 -7.96
N THR A 126 -3.24 18.75 -8.97
CA THR A 126 -3.10 18.35 -10.39
C THR A 126 -1.64 18.40 -10.84
N ARG A 127 -0.89 19.44 -10.46
CA ARG A 127 0.56 19.56 -10.75
C ARG A 127 1.37 18.44 -10.11
N ALA A 128 1.09 18.12 -8.85
CA ALA A 128 1.71 17.00 -8.14
C ALA A 128 1.40 15.66 -8.84
N THR A 129 0.14 15.43 -9.21
CA THR A 129 -0.30 14.22 -9.92
C THR A 129 0.34 14.11 -11.30
N LEU A 130 0.48 15.22 -12.02
CA LEU A 130 1.17 15.24 -13.32
C LEU A 130 2.65 14.86 -13.19
N CYS A 131 3.36 15.37 -12.17
CA CYS A 131 4.75 14.97 -11.87
C CYS A 131 4.85 13.45 -11.71
N GLU A 132 3.92 12.84 -10.98
CA GLU A 132 3.88 11.40 -10.76
C GLU A 132 3.65 10.60 -12.05
N ILE A 133 2.71 11.03 -12.89
CA ILE A 133 2.41 10.38 -14.17
C ILE A 133 3.62 10.45 -15.11
N ILE A 134 4.27 11.63 -15.20
CA ILE A 134 5.46 11.84 -16.03
C ILE A 134 6.59 10.94 -15.53
N ALA A 135 6.89 10.95 -14.23
CA ALA A 135 7.92 10.12 -13.62
C ALA A 135 7.68 8.62 -13.88
N THR A 136 6.42 8.18 -13.78
CA THR A 136 6.03 6.79 -14.05
C THR A 136 6.32 6.39 -15.50
N ARG A 137 6.05 7.28 -16.46
CA ARG A 137 6.27 7.01 -17.88
C ARG A 137 7.74 7.04 -18.28
N ILE A 138 8.51 7.98 -17.72
CA ILE A 138 9.95 8.04 -17.96
C ILE A 138 10.61 6.78 -17.40
N LEU A 139 10.28 6.37 -16.16
CA LEU A 139 10.80 5.13 -15.59
C LEU A 139 10.43 3.90 -16.43
N ARG A 140 9.18 3.86 -16.91
CA ARG A 140 8.73 2.78 -17.80
C ARG A 140 9.55 2.73 -19.09
N ARG A 141 9.76 3.88 -19.74
CA ARG A 141 10.55 4.01 -20.97
C ARG A 141 11.99 3.57 -20.74
N PHE A 142 12.65 4.03 -19.67
CA PHE A 142 13.97 3.55 -19.28
C PHE A 142 14.06 2.04 -19.13
N GLY A 143 13.01 1.40 -18.58
CA GLY A 143 12.94 -0.05 -18.44
C GLY A 143 12.53 -0.81 -19.71
N GLU A 144 12.02 -0.14 -20.74
CA GLU A 144 11.78 -0.70 -22.08
C GLU A 144 13.03 -0.56 -22.96
N ASP A 145 13.83 0.49 -22.79
CA ASP A 145 15.07 0.72 -23.55
C ASP A 145 16.25 -0.11 -23.04
N HIS A 146 16.25 -0.46 -21.75
CA HIS A 146 17.31 -1.25 -21.12
C HIS A 146 16.76 -2.57 -20.57
N ASP A 147 16.93 -3.64 -21.34
CA ASP A 147 16.56 -4.99 -20.93
C ASP A 147 17.73 -5.74 -20.26
N GLY A 148 17.39 -6.80 -19.51
CA GLY A 148 18.37 -7.70 -18.91
C GLY A 148 18.96 -7.22 -17.57
N SER A 149 20.12 -7.79 -17.21
CA SER A 149 20.82 -7.48 -15.95
C SER A 149 21.39 -6.06 -15.94
N GLU A 150 21.97 -5.60 -17.05
CA GLU A 150 22.49 -4.23 -17.15
C GLU A 150 21.37 -3.19 -17.02
N GLY A 151 20.20 -3.45 -17.60
CA GLY A 151 19.02 -2.61 -17.42
C GLY A 151 18.49 -2.58 -15.98
N LEU A 152 18.50 -3.72 -15.28
CA LEU A 152 18.16 -3.78 -13.86
C LEU A 152 19.11 -2.93 -13.01
N LEU A 153 20.42 -2.99 -13.31
CA LEU A 153 21.42 -2.17 -12.64
C LEU A 153 21.23 -0.68 -12.94
N PHE A 154 20.93 -0.32 -14.20
CA PHE A 154 20.64 1.05 -14.59
C PHE A 154 19.43 1.61 -13.84
N LEU A 155 18.32 0.88 -13.84
CA LEU A 155 17.11 1.25 -13.10
C LEU A 155 17.35 1.33 -11.58
N ALA A 156 18.23 0.48 -11.04
CA ALA A 156 18.64 0.57 -9.64
C ALA A 156 19.38 1.88 -9.35
N HIS A 157 20.26 2.34 -10.24
CA HIS A 157 20.89 3.66 -10.08
C HIS A 157 19.86 4.80 -10.13
N VAL A 158 18.86 4.74 -11.03
CA VAL A 158 17.79 5.77 -11.09
C VAL A 158 16.96 5.85 -9.80
N LEU A 159 16.64 4.71 -9.18
CA LEU A 159 15.74 4.66 -8.02
C LEU A 159 16.44 4.68 -6.65
N VAL A 160 17.64 4.10 -6.56
CA VAL A 160 18.34 3.80 -5.31
C VAL A 160 19.54 4.72 -5.09
N ALA A 161 20.11 5.32 -6.15
CA ALA A 161 21.17 6.31 -5.95
C ALA A 161 20.64 7.50 -5.16
N GLY A 162 21.43 7.92 -4.17
CA GLY A 162 21.11 9.10 -3.38
C GLY A 162 21.48 10.38 -4.13
N PHE A 163 20.51 11.27 -4.30
CA PHE A 163 20.71 12.60 -4.88
C PHE A 163 20.55 13.68 -3.81
N ASP A 164 21.28 14.78 -3.97
CA ASP A 164 21.18 15.97 -3.12
C ASP A 164 20.46 17.09 -3.88
N PRO A 165 19.40 17.74 -3.33
CA PRO A 165 18.71 18.85 -4.00
C PRO A 165 19.61 20.01 -4.42
N TYR A 166 20.70 20.26 -3.68
CA TYR A 166 21.68 21.31 -3.98
C TYR A 166 22.87 20.82 -4.82
N GLN A 167 22.80 19.61 -5.37
CA GLN A 167 23.87 19.07 -6.19
C GLN A 167 24.05 19.90 -7.47
N ASN A 168 25.30 20.32 -7.70
CA ASN A 168 25.69 21.27 -8.75
C ASN A 168 24.95 22.61 -8.72
N ALA A 169 24.48 23.03 -7.54
CA ALA A 169 24.04 24.41 -7.33
C ALA A 169 25.24 25.38 -7.37
N PRO A 170 25.02 26.65 -7.76
CA PRO A 170 26.03 27.69 -7.71
C PRO A 170 26.69 27.78 -6.32
N PRO A 171 27.99 28.09 -6.24
CA PRO A 171 28.76 28.00 -5.00
C PRO A 171 28.20 28.90 -3.89
N ARG A 172 27.59 30.02 -4.24
CA ARG A 172 26.92 30.93 -3.29
C ARG A 172 25.68 30.28 -2.66
N THR A 173 24.82 29.68 -3.49
CA THR A 173 23.60 28.98 -3.05
C THR A 173 23.94 27.76 -2.21
N ARG A 174 24.96 26.99 -2.61
CA ARG A 174 25.44 25.84 -1.84
C ARG A 174 25.98 26.26 -0.46
N ALA A 175 26.80 27.30 -0.39
CA ALA A 175 27.32 27.81 0.88
C ALA A 175 26.23 28.44 1.77
N ALA A 176 25.15 28.97 1.18
CA ALA A 176 23.98 29.43 1.92
C ALA A 176 23.17 28.26 2.49
N ALA A 177 22.96 27.21 1.69
CA ALA A 177 22.31 25.98 2.10
C ALA A 177 23.08 25.30 3.25
N GLU A 178 24.39 25.11 3.09
CA GLU A 178 25.26 24.51 4.12
C GLU A 178 25.23 25.25 5.46
N ARG A 179 24.95 26.57 5.47
CA ARG A 179 24.78 27.36 6.71
C ARG A 179 23.41 27.19 7.35
N ARG A 180 22.35 26.98 6.56
CA ARG A 180 20.97 26.73 7.04
C ARG A 180 20.82 25.30 7.56
N ILE A 181 21.57 24.36 6.97
CA ILE A 181 21.56 22.95 7.29
C ILE A 181 22.46 22.70 8.51
N TRP A 182 21.89 22.27 9.64
CA TRP A 182 22.67 21.85 10.80
C TRP A 182 23.57 20.66 10.43
N ARG A 183 24.79 20.59 10.99
CA ARG A 183 25.94 19.74 10.60
C ARG A 183 25.74 18.20 10.55
N GLY A 184 24.50 17.71 10.56
CA GLY A 184 24.12 16.29 10.41
C GLY A 184 22.96 16.03 9.43
N TYR A 185 22.53 17.04 8.65
CA TYR A 185 21.37 16.95 7.72
C TYR A 185 21.75 16.91 6.22
N HIS A 186 23.02 16.97 5.84
CA HIS A 186 23.44 16.81 4.45
C HIS A 186 23.23 15.35 4.03
N ARG A 187 22.04 15.05 3.49
CA ARG A 187 21.62 13.68 3.18
C ARG A 187 21.22 13.58 1.72
N THR A 188 21.93 12.72 1.01
CA THR A 188 21.50 12.22 -0.29
C THR A 188 20.26 11.32 -0.09
N LEU A 189 19.17 11.59 -0.80
CA LEU A 189 17.92 10.85 -0.71
C LEU A 189 17.66 10.10 -2.02
N PRO A 190 17.45 8.78 -2.00
CA PRO A 190 17.04 8.03 -3.18
C PRO A 190 15.66 8.42 -3.68
N SER A 191 15.46 8.37 -5.01
CA SER A 191 14.17 8.61 -5.66
C SER A 191 13.06 7.71 -5.09
N LEU A 192 13.37 6.46 -4.77
CA LEU A 192 12.42 5.52 -4.16
C LEU A 192 11.94 6.00 -2.77
N GLU A 193 12.83 6.60 -1.98
CA GLU A 193 12.45 7.17 -0.67
C GLU A 193 11.54 8.39 -0.85
N VAL A 194 11.83 9.24 -1.83
CA VAL A 194 10.99 10.41 -2.15
C VAL A 194 9.61 9.96 -2.62
N ALA A 195 9.51 8.95 -3.48
CA ALA A 195 8.23 8.40 -3.93
C ALA A 195 7.37 7.87 -2.77
N ILE A 196 8.00 7.18 -1.81
CA ILE A 196 7.33 6.69 -0.59
C ILE A 196 6.91 7.87 0.29
N LEU A 197 7.82 8.83 0.52
CA LEU A 197 7.56 10.04 1.30
C LEU A 197 6.35 10.82 0.79
N THR A 198 6.19 10.89 -0.52
CA THR A 198 5.09 11.63 -1.13
C THR A 198 3.82 10.79 -1.33
N GLU A 199 3.78 9.53 -0.89
CA GLU A 199 2.67 8.60 -1.13
C GLU A 199 2.34 8.43 -2.63
N SER A 200 3.35 8.29 -3.49
CA SER A 200 3.19 8.13 -4.95
C SER A 200 2.77 6.72 -5.35
N LYS A 201 1.51 6.38 -5.10
CA LYS A 201 0.96 5.03 -5.31
C LYS A 201 0.97 4.60 -6.77
N HIS A 202 0.71 5.48 -7.73
CA HIS A 202 0.74 5.13 -9.16
C HIS A 202 2.16 4.85 -9.65
N PHE A 203 3.13 5.61 -9.15
CA PHE A 203 4.53 5.38 -9.46
C PHE A 203 5.04 4.07 -8.86
N LEU A 204 4.79 3.81 -7.57
CA LEU A 204 5.25 2.60 -6.90
C LEU A 204 4.53 1.34 -7.40
N SER A 205 3.28 1.44 -7.84
CA SER A 205 2.55 0.32 -8.45
C SER A 205 2.97 -0.01 -9.89
N SER A 206 3.84 0.80 -10.50
CA SER A 206 4.32 0.55 -11.85
C SER A 206 5.17 -0.73 -11.92
N THR A 207 5.06 -1.47 -13.03
CA THR A 207 5.77 -2.73 -13.23
C THR A 207 7.29 -2.56 -13.14
N THR A 208 7.85 -1.50 -13.74
CA THR A 208 9.29 -1.22 -13.69
C THR A 208 9.77 -0.88 -12.27
N CYS A 209 8.99 -0.12 -11.50
CA CYS A 209 9.32 0.14 -10.10
C CYS A 209 9.24 -1.15 -9.27
N GLN A 210 8.20 -1.96 -9.47
CA GLN A 210 8.03 -3.24 -8.78
C GLN A 210 9.15 -4.25 -9.09
N LYS A 211 9.66 -4.27 -10.32
CA LYS A 211 10.86 -5.07 -10.68
C LYS A 211 12.05 -4.74 -9.78
N ILE A 212 12.30 -3.44 -9.51
CA ILE A 212 13.41 -2.99 -8.65
C ILE A 212 13.13 -3.24 -7.18
N VAL A 213 11.93 -2.94 -6.70
CA VAL A 213 11.50 -3.24 -5.32
C VAL A 213 11.65 -4.74 -5.01
N ALA A 214 11.26 -5.60 -5.94
CA ALA A 214 11.41 -7.04 -5.79
C ALA A 214 12.88 -7.50 -5.91
N ALA A 215 13.68 -6.89 -6.78
CA ALA A 215 15.12 -7.15 -6.85
C ALA A 215 15.86 -6.74 -5.56
N ILE A 216 15.42 -5.67 -4.89
CA ILE A 216 15.90 -5.26 -3.56
C ILE A 216 15.44 -6.26 -2.50
N TYR A 217 14.16 -6.66 -2.51
CA TYR A 217 13.60 -7.62 -1.57
C TYR A 217 14.34 -8.96 -1.59
N GLU A 218 14.63 -9.47 -2.79
CA GLU A 218 15.37 -10.71 -3.01
C GLU A 218 16.87 -10.57 -2.73
N GLY A 219 17.39 -9.34 -2.59
CA GLY A 219 18.82 -9.09 -2.40
C GLY A 219 19.65 -9.26 -3.68
N ARG A 220 19.05 -9.10 -4.86
CA ARG A 220 19.80 -9.03 -6.14
C ARG A 220 20.55 -7.72 -6.29
N VAL A 221 19.95 -6.62 -5.84
CA VAL A 221 20.59 -5.30 -5.81
C VAL A 221 21.20 -5.10 -4.44
N ILE A 222 22.51 -4.88 -4.40
CA ILE A 222 23.24 -4.52 -3.18
C ILE A 222 23.55 -3.04 -3.25
N TYR A 223 23.16 -2.32 -2.20
CA TYR A 223 23.52 -0.93 -1.99
C TYR A 223 23.68 -0.67 -0.48
N THR A 224 24.41 0.39 -0.13
CA THR A 224 24.47 0.85 1.24
C THR A 224 23.35 1.88 1.47
N PRO A 225 22.34 1.59 2.30
CA PRO A 225 21.27 2.54 2.58
C PRO A 225 21.79 3.73 3.39
N SER A 226 21.17 4.90 3.21
CA SER A 226 21.41 6.03 4.10
C SER A 226 20.51 5.88 5.34
N THR A 227 21.01 5.31 6.43
CA THR A 227 20.29 5.24 7.71
C THR A 227 20.57 6.49 8.54
N GLN A 228 19.57 6.95 9.29
CA GLN A 228 19.70 8.16 10.12
C GLN A 228 20.29 7.82 11.50
N TRP A 229 19.98 6.63 12.03
CA TRP A 229 20.29 6.20 13.39
C TRP A 229 20.67 4.71 13.37
N ASP A 230 21.93 4.41 13.69
CA ASP A 230 22.40 3.04 13.93
C ASP A 230 22.97 2.96 15.36
N ILE A 231 22.54 1.99 16.14
CA ILE A 231 23.10 1.67 17.45
C ILE A 231 24.54 1.17 17.26
N ILE A 232 24.75 0.36 16.22
CA ILE A 232 26.04 -0.21 15.82
C ILE A 232 26.42 0.32 14.41
N PRO A 233 27.30 1.34 14.31
CA PRO A 233 27.68 1.89 13.02
C PRO A 233 28.58 0.91 12.26
N ASP A 234 27.99 0.13 11.33
CA ASP A 234 28.74 -0.84 10.49
C ASP A 234 29.17 -0.24 9.13
N HIS A 235 28.91 1.05 8.92
CA HIS A 235 29.15 1.81 7.69
C HIS A 235 30.64 2.14 7.40
N TYR A 236 31.59 1.38 7.97
CA TYR A 236 33.01 1.62 7.74
C TYR A 236 33.42 1.44 6.26
N LYS A 237 32.68 0.62 5.50
CA LYS A 237 32.86 0.43 4.05
C LYS A 237 31.52 0.63 3.31
N LEU A 238 31.43 1.68 2.50
CA LEU A 238 30.30 1.90 1.58
C LEU A 238 30.47 1.01 0.35
N LYS A 239 29.44 0.26 -0.02
CA LYS A 239 29.44 -0.53 -1.25
C LYS A 239 28.69 0.22 -2.35
N PRO A 240 29.23 0.27 -3.58
CA PRO A 240 28.50 0.84 -4.71
C PRO A 240 27.29 -0.02 -5.04
N ILE A 241 26.31 0.61 -5.72
CA ILE A 241 25.14 -0.08 -6.24
C ILE A 241 25.64 -1.12 -7.25
N SER A 242 25.40 -2.39 -6.95
CA SER A 242 25.89 -3.52 -7.74
C SER A 242 24.91 -4.67 -7.73
N LEU A 243 24.97 -5.50 -8.77
CA LEU A 243 24.23 -6.75 -8.80
C LEU A 243 25.01 -7.83 -8.06
N TYR A 244 24.31 -8.58 -7.23
CA TYR A 244 24.87 -9.73 -6.55
C TYR A 244 24.97 -10.92 -7.50
N ASP A 245 26.15 -11.52 -7.56
CA ASP A 245 26.37 -12.83 -8.18
C ASP A 245 26.52 -13.92 -7.11
N PRO A 246 25.61 -14.92 -7.04
CA PRO A 246 25.70 -16.05 -6.12
C PRO A 246 26.92 -16.95 -6.29
N ARG A 247 27.51 -17.02 -7.49
CA ARG A 247 28.63 -17.93 -7.79
C ARG A 247 29.97 -17.30 -7.44
N GLY A 248 30.13 -15.99 -7.66
CA GLY A 248 31.32 -15.23 -7.29
C GLY A 248 31.40 -14.81 -5.81
N SER A 249 30.32 -14.96 -5.04
CA SER A 249 30.29 -14.49 -3.65
C SER A 249 30.94 -15.46 -2.65
N PRO A 250 31.55 -14.95 -1.56
CA PRO A 250 32.08 -15.79 -0.50
C PRO A 250 30.95 -16.52 0.24
N LEU A 251 31.21 -17.76 0.66
CA LEU A 251 30.22 -18.62 1.35
C LEU A 251 29.67 -18.00 2.65
N LEU A 252 30.47 -17.16 3.34
CA LEU A 252 30.10 -16.52 4.60
C LEU A 252 29.81 -15.01 4.42
N ASN A 253 28.88 -14.70 3.52
CA ASN A 253 28.47 -13.32 3.27
C ASN A 253 27.42 -12.83 4.28
N GLN A 254 27.86 -12.15 5.33
CA GLN A 254 27.01 -11.57 6.38
C GLN A 254 25.91 -10.64 5.85
N TYR A 255 26.18 -9.89 4.76
CA TYR A 255 25.20 -8.96 4.19
C TYR A 255 23.92 -9.65 3.72
N ARG A 256 23.95 -10.98 3.52
CA ARG A 256 22.75 -11.74 3.20
C ARG A 256 21.71 -11.74 4.31
N LEU A 257 22.11 -11.61 5.57
CA LEU A 257 21.17 -11.55 6.70
C LEU A 257 20.40 -10.23 6.76
N ILE A 258 20.89 -9.19 6.10
CA ILE A 258 20.26 -7.87 6.00
C ILE A 258 19.21 -7.85 4.87
N VAL A 259 19.26 -8.83 3.95
CA VAL A 259 18.31 -8.91 2.83
C VAL A 259 16.89 -9.11 3.37
N PRO A 260 15.93 -8.23 3.01
CA PRO A 260 14.57 -8.25 3.56
C PRO A 260 13.88 -9.61 3.49
N ARG A 261 13.98 -10.31 2.36
CA ARG A 261 13.39 -11.66 2.20
C ARG A 261 13.91 -12.65 3.23
N THR A 262 15.23 -12.70 3.41
CA THR A 262 15.83 -13.64 4.36
C THR A 262 15.43 -13.27 5.79
N ARG A 263 15.41 -11.96 6.10
CA ARG A 263 15.02 -11.45 7.39
C ARG A 263 13.59 -11.83 7.75
N THR A 264 12.64 -11.63 6.84
CA THR A 264 11.25 -12.05 7.03
C THR A 264 11.15 -13.55 7.35
N ILE A 265 11.88 -14.40 6.61
CA ILE A 265 11.89 -15.85 6.88
C ILE A 265 12.47 -16.14 8.26
N LEU A 266 13.52 -15.41 8.66
CA LEU A 266 14.16 -15.58 9.95
C LEU A 266 13.27 -15.11 11.11
N GLU A 267 12.58 -13.99 10.97
CA GLU A 267 11.58 -13.51 11.94
C GLU A 267 10.44 -14.53 12.12
N ALA A 268 9.95 -15.12 11.02
CA ALA A 268 8.95 -16.18 11.06
C ALA A 268 9.46 -17.45 11.77
N ILE A 269 10.69 -17.88 11.48
CA ILE A 269 11.32 -19.02 12.16
C ILE A 269 11.49 -18.72 13.65
N GLN A 270 11.93 -17.51 14.01
CA GLN A 270 12.13 -17.11 15.40
C GLN A 270 10.82 -17.08 16.18
N PHE A 271 9.74 -16.58 15.56
CA PHE A 271 8.40 -16.62 16.15
C PHE A 271 7.90 -18.07 16.28
N ALA A 272 8.14 -18.93 15.29
CA ALA A 272 7.78 -20.35 15.38
C ALA A 272 8.52 -21.06 16.54
N ILE A 273 9.80 -20.75 16.75
CA ILE A 273 10.57 -21.25 17.90
C ILE A 273 9.99 -20.71 19.22
N LEU A 274 9.65 -19.43 19.29
CA LEU A 274 9.00 -18.83 20.47
C LEU A 274 7.70 -19.58 20.80
N LEU A 275 6.86 -19.80 19.80
CA LEU A 275 5.57 -20.46 19.95
C LEU A 275 5.73 -21.93 20.36
N ALA A 276 6.72 -22.64 19.79
CA ALA A 276 7.04 -24.00 20.16
C ALA A 276 7.52 -24.09 21.62
N LEU A 277 8.40 -23.18 22.05
CA LEU A 277 8.89 -23.11 23.43
C LEU A 277 7.78 -22.72 24.42
N TYR A 278 6.92 -21.76 24.07
CA TYR A 278 5.75 -21.38 24.85
C TYR A 278 4.79 -22.57 25.03
N SER A 279 4.50 -23.28 23.93
CA SER A 279 3.62 -24.45 23.95
C SER A 279 4.22 -25.59 24.77
N ALA A 280 5.51 -25.86 24.59
CA ALA A 280 6.24 -26.86 25.38
C ALA A 280 6.23 -26.52 26.87
N LEU A 281 6.45 -25.25 27.23
CA LEU A 281 6.36 -24.80 28.63
C LEU A 281 4.96 -25.01 29.20
N MET A 282 3.91 -24.63 28.47
CA MET A 282 2.52 -24.78 28.94
C MET A 282 2.10 -26.23 29.13
N VAL A 283 2.59 -27.14 28.27
CA VAL A 283 2.31 -28.58 28.38
C VAL A 283 3.12 -29.24 29.49
N MET A 284 4.40 -28.89 29.61
CA MET A 284 5.35 -29.52 30.55
C MET A 284 5.53 -28.75 31.86
N ARG A 285 4.60 -27.84 32.20
CA ARG A 285 4.75 -26.97 33.38
C ARG A 285 4.76 -27.80 34.67
N GLU A 286 5.84 -27.66 35.43
CA GLU A 286 5.94 -28.15 36.80
C GLU A 286 5.94 -26.94 37.74
N LYS A 287 5.07 -26.97 38.76
CA LYS A 287 4.84 -25.82 39.65
C LYS A 287 5.99 -25.62 40.65
N ASP A 288 6.58 -26.73 41.10
CA ASP A 288 7.47 -26.77 42.25
C ASP A 288 8.97 -26.69 41.91
N LYS A 289 9.33 -26.80 40.62
CA LYS A 289 10.74 -26.84 40.18
C LYS A 289 10.96 -25.98 38.94
N LEU A 290 12.19 -25.47 38.82
CA LEU A 290 12.69 -24.90 37.57
C LEU A 290 12.95 -26.02 36.57
N THR A 291 12.09 -26.12 35.57
CA THR A 291 12.30 -27.06 34.46
C THR A 291 13.31 -26.49 33.48
N VAL A 292 14.06 -27.35 32.78
CA VAL A 292 14.99 -26.91 31.73
C VAL A 292 14.25 -26.18 30.61
N THR A 293 13.04 -26.63 30.27
CA THR A 293 12.14 -26.01 29.29
C THR A 293 11.74 -24.60 29.71
N GLU A 294 11.52 -24.37 31.00
CA GLU A 294 11.24 -23.05 31.56
C GLU A 294 12.43 -22.10 31.41
N CYS A 295 13.64 -22.58 31.72
CA CYS A 295 14.85 -21.78 31.54
C CYS A 295 15.08 -21.43 30.06
N LEU A 296 14.90 -22.41 29.17
CA LEU A 296 15.05 -22.21 27.73
C LEU A 296 14.03 -21.20 27.19
N PHE A 297 12.76 -21.33 27.57
CA PHE A 297 11.72 -20.36 27.23
C PHE A 297 12.05 -18.98 27.80
N ALA A 298 12.44 -18.89 29.08
CA ALA A 298 12.72 -17.62 29.73
C ALA A 298 13.86 -16.87 29.02
N VAL A 299 14.98 -17.54 28.72
CA VAL A 299 16.10 -16.92 28.00
C VAL A 299 15.69 -16.52 26.57
N TYR A 300 14.98 -17.40 25.86
CA TYR A 300 14.57 -17.12 24.49
C TYR A 300 13.55 -15.98 24.39
N ALA A 301 12.52 -15.98 25.26
CA ALA A 301 11.50 -14.94 25.32
C ALA A 301 12.09 -13.59 25.77
N PHE A 302 13.11 -13.59 26.63
CA PHE A 302 13.85 -12.38 26.95
C PHE A 302 14.60 -11.84 25.73
N GLY A 303 15.27 -12.70 24.97
CA GLY A 303 15.90 -12.34 23.69
C GLY A 303 14.87 -11.77 22.71
N TRP A 304 13.74 -12.44 22.52
CA TRP A 304 12.64 -11.92 21.69
C TRP A 304 12.15 -10.54 22.17
N GLY A 305 11.95 -10.36 23.48
CA GLY A 305 11.57 -9.08 24.05
C GLY A 305 12.60 -7.97 23.83
N LEU A 306 13.90 -8.28 23.90
CA LEU A 306 14.96 -7.32 23.57
C LEU A 306 14.97 -6.95 22.09
N ASP A 307 14.69 -7.89 21.19
CA ASP A 307 14.58 -7.62 19.77
C ASP A 307 13.40 -6.69 19.47
N GLN A 308 12.25 -6.95 20.08
CA GLN A 308 11.08 -6.08 20.03
C GLN A 308 11.33 -4.70 20.65
N PHE A 309 12.14 -4.63 21.70
CA PHE A 309 12.55 -3.36 22.29
C PHE A 309 13.56 -2.59 21.42
N ALA A 310 14.49 -3.29 20.76
CA ALA A 310 15.45 -2.70 19.85
C ALA A 310 14.76 -2.16 18.59
N THR A 311 13.81 -2.89 18.01
CA THR A 311 12.96 -2.39 16.90
C THR A 311 12.17 -1.16 17.32
N LEU A 312 11.62 -1.15 18.54
CA LEU A 312 10.92 0.00 19.10
C LEU A 312 11.82 1.25 19.21
N ILE A 313 13.08 1.09 19.62
CA ILE A 313 14.03 2.21 19.72
C ILE A 313 14.51 2.66 18.33
N ALA A 314 14.88 1.72 17.46
CA ALA A 314 15.48 2.01 16.16
C ALA A 314 14.50 2.72 15.22
N HIS A 315 13.25 2.26 15.18
CA HIS A 315 12.22 2.84 14.31
C HIS A 315 11.37 3.91 15.04
N GLY A 316 11.40 3.92 16.38
CA GLY A 316 10.63 4.82 17.24
C GLY A 316 9.23 4.30 17.55
N TRP A 317 8.69 4.71 18.71
CA TRP A 317 7.34 4.36 19.20
C TRP A 317 6.23 4.56 18.17
N ASN A 318 6.38 5.60 17.36
CA ASN A 318 5.39 5.95 16.37
C ASN A 318 5.32 4.93 15.23
N VAL A 319 6.44 4.40 14.73
CA VAL A 319 6.43 3.34 13.69
C VAL A 319 5.96 2.03 14.28
N TYR A 320 6.42 1.73 15.48
CA TYR A 320 6.15 0.45 16.10
C TYR A 320 4.65 0.27 16.39
N THR A 321 4.00 1.26 16.99
CA THR A 321 2.54 1.25 17.25
C THR A 321 1.66 1.28 16.00
N GLN A 322 2.24 1.59 14.83
CA GLN A 322 1.51 1.54 13.57
C GLN A 322 1.35 0.11 13.05
N ASN A 323 2.22 -0.80 13.49
CA ASN A 323 2.02 -2.20 13.27
C ASN A 323 0.94 -2.73 14.22
N LEU A 324 -0.26 -3.03 13.72
CA LEU A 324 -1.34 -3.56 14.59
C LEU A 324 -0.91 -4.82 15.34
N TRP A 325 0.03 -5.59 14.77
CA TRP A 325 0.60 -6.79 15.38
C TRP A 325 1.62 -6.48 16.46
N SER A 326 2.32 -5.35 16.35
CA SER A 326 3.26 -4.92 17.37
C SER A 326 2.55 -4.69 18.71
N PHE A 327 1.27 -4.30 18.71
CA PHE A 327 0.50 -4.27 19.95
C PHE A 327 0.35 -5.66 20.60
N LEU A 328 0.15 -6.73 19.81
CA LEU A 328 0.11 -8.10 20.31
C LEU A 328 1.49 -8.52 20.85
N ASP A 329 2.57 -8.15 20.14
CA ASP A 329 3.95 -8.45 20.54
C ASP A 329 4.33 -7.68 21.84
N VAL A 330 3.96 -6.40 21.97
CA VAL A 330 4.10 -5.60 23.21
C VAL A 330 3.29 -6.18 24.34
N GLY A 331 2.04 -6.55 24.06
CA GLY A 331 1.16 -7.21 25.02
C GLY A 331 1.82 -8.49 25.54
N PHE A 332 2.35 -9.32 24.65
CA PHE A 332 3.10 -10.52 25.02
C PHE A 332 4.33 -10.21 25.88
N VAL A 333 5.17 -9.24 25.47
CA VAL A 333 6.36 -8.83 26.24
C VAL A 333 5.98 -8.30 27.63
N SER A 334 4.88 -7.57 27.74
CA SER A 334 4.38 -7.06 29.02
C SER A 334 3.92 -8.19 29.96
N ILE A 335 3.15 -9.16 29.45
CA ILE A 335 2.72 -10.34 30.20
C ILE A 335 3.94 -11.18 30.61
N TYR A 336 4.88 -11.40 29.70
CA TYR A 336 6.14 -12.08 29.97
C TYR A 336 6.95 -11.37 31.06
N GLY A 337 7.00 -10.03 31.05
CA GLY A 337 7.66 -9.25 32.10
C GLY A 337 7.04 -9.46 33.48
N VAL A 338 5.70 -9.48 33.57
CA VAL A 338 4.98 -9.77 34.83
C VAL A 338 5.24 -11.20 35.29
N TYR A 339 5.18 -12.17 34.36
CA TYR A 339 5.56 -13.57 34.63
C TYR A 339 6.97 -13.67 35.21
N LEU A 340 7.97 -13.02 34.58
CA LEU A 340 9.36 -13.05 35.03
C LEU A 340 9.50 -12.47 36.44
N VAL A 341 8.87 -11.33 36.73
CA VAL A 341 8.92 -10.70 38.06
C VAL A 341 8.30 -11.60 39.14
N LEU A 342 7.11 -12.15 38.88
CA LEU A 342 6.45 -13.07 39.82
C LEU A 342 7.28 -14.34 40.04
N ARG A 343 7.90 -14.87 38.99
CA ARG A 343 8.69 -16.09 39.05
C ARG A 343 9.99 -15.86 39.83
N VAL A 344 10.70 -14.75 39.59
CA VAL A 344 11.88 -14.35 40.38
C VAL A 344 11.50 -14.10 41.84
N HIS A 345 10.34 -13.48 42.09
CA HIS A 345 9.85 -13.26 43.46
C HIS A 345 9.53 -14.57 44.19
N SER A 346 8.92 -15.55 43.50
CA SER A 346 8.68 -16.89 44.04
C SER A 346 9.99 -17.58 44.44
N PHE A 347 11.04 -17.49 43.60
CA PHE A 347 12.34 -18.06 43.95
C PHE A 347 13.02 -17.38 45.14
N ARG A 348 12.91 -16.05 45.27
CA ARG A 348 13.50 -15.32 46.39
C ARG A 348 12.80 -15.60 47.72
N THR A 349 11.48 -15.78 47.69
CA THR A 349 10.66 -15.95 48.90
C THR A 349 10.43 -17.41 49.27
N GLY A 350 10.65 -18.35 48.34
CA GLY A 350 10.37 -19.77 48.54
C GLY A 350 8.89 -20.11 48.68
N LEU A 351 7.99 -19.15 48.41
CA LEU A 351 6.55 -19.34 48.49
C LEU A 351 6.01 -19.90 47.18
N PRO A 352 5.19 -20.97 47.20
CA PRO A 352 4.64 -21.58 45.99
C PRO A 352 3.56 -20.72 45.31
N GLY A 353 2.82 -19.91 46.08
CA GLY A 353 1.70 -19.09 45.56
C GLY A 353 2.07 -18.17 44.39
N PRO A 354 3.10 -17.30 44.51
CA PRO A 354 3.54 -16.44 43.41
C PRO A 354 4.04 -17.24 42.18
N GLY A 355 4.52 -18.46 42.39
CA GLY A 355 4.96 -19.37 41.32
C GLY A 355 3.78 -19.87 40.48
N GLU A 356 2.70 -20.31 41.12
CA GLU A 356 1.47 -20.72 40.42
C GLU A 356 0.84 -19.55 39.67
N GLN A 357 0.72 -18.39 40.33
CA GLN A 357 0.15 -17.19 39.73
C GLN A 357 0.94 -16.72 38.50
N SER A 358 2.26 -16.96 38.46
CA SER A 358 3.07 -16.63 37.28
C SER A 358 2.63 -17.41 36.03
N PHE A 359 2.28 -18.70 36.17
CA PHE A 359 1.78 -19.51 35.07
C PHE A 359 0.36 -19.11 34.65
N ASP A 360 -0.47 -18.68 35.60
CA ASP A 360 -1.82 -18.17 35.30
C ASP A 360 -1.75 -16.85 34.51
N VAL A 361 -0.82 -15.96 34.88
CA VAL A 361 -0.53 -14.75 34.10
C VAL A 361 -0.01 -15.11 32.71
N LEU A 362 0.90 -16.08 32.61
CA LEU A 362 1.45 -16.50 31.32
C LEU A 362 0.37 -17.14 30.42
N ALA A 363 -0.68 -17.75 30.97
CA ALA A 363 -1.81 -18.27 30.19
C ALA A 363 -2.60 -17.16 29.47
N LEU A 364 -2.59 -15.93 29.99
CA LEU A 364 -3.19 -14.75 29.34
C LEU A 364 -2.44 -14.35 28.05
N ALA A 365 -1.28 -14.94 27.76
CA ALA A 365 -0.56 -14.73 26.52
C ALA A 365 -1.19 -15.49 25.33
N ALA A 366 -1.95 -16.58 25.55
CA ALA A 366 -2.51 -17.39 24.47
C ALA A 366 -3.42 -16.59 23.51
N PRO A 367 -4.35 -15.74 24.00
CA PRO A 367 -5.16 -14.88 23.14
C PRO A 367 -4.38 -13.82 22.37
N LEU A 368 -3.08 -13.60 22.67
CA LEU A 368 -2.21 -12.72 21.89
C LEU A 368 -1.40 -13.50 20.85
N LEU A 369 -0.81 -14.62 21.26
CA LEU A 369 0.05 -15.45 20.41
C LEU A 369 -0.72 -16.18 19.31
N VAL A 370 -1.94 -16.65 19.57
CA VAL A 370 -2.73 -17.41 18.56
C VAL A 370 -3.19 -16.51 17.41
N PRO A 371 -3.80 -15.32 17.66
CA PRO A 371 -4.06 -14.38 16.58
C PRO A 371 -2.77 -13.96 15.89
N ARG A 372 -1.68 -13.71 16.63
CA ARG A 372 -0.38 -13.37 16.04
C ARG A 372 0.07 -14.42 15.02
N LEU A 373 -0.05 -15.71 15.34
CA LEU A 373 0.23 -16.82 14.41
C LEU A 373 -0.64 -16.75 13.16
N ALA A 374 -1.96 -16.59 13.32
CA ALA A 374 -2.90 -16.51 12.20
C ALA A 374 -2.53 -15.37 11.24
N PHE A 375 -2.09 -14.22 11.77
CA PHE A 375 -1.68 -13.08 10.96
C PHE A 375 -0.33 -13.29 10.25
N THR A 376 0.61 -14.02 10.83
CA THR A 376 1.84 -14.46 10.12
C THR A 376 1.57 -15.49 9.02
N LEU A 377 0.56 -16.35 9.18
CA LEU A 377 0.25 -17.41 8.19
C LEU A 377 -0.65 -16.91 7.05
N LEU A 378 -1.54 -15.95 7.33
CA LEU A 378 -2.58 -15.50 6.41
C LEU A 378 -2.38 -14.06 5.91
N SER A 379 -1.17 -13.51 6.07
CA SER A 379 -0.79 -12.13 5.71
C SER A 379 -1.21 -11.71 4.30
N ASP A 380 -1.28 -12.65 3.37
CA ASP A 380 -1.45 -12.38 1.94
C ASP A 380 -2.90 -12.16 1.50
N ASN A 381 -3.88 -12.28 2.42
CA ASN A 381 -5.28 -12.05 2.05
C ASN A 381 -5.68 -10.58 2.20
N LEU A 382 -6.27 -10.04 1.14
CA LEU A 382 -6.89 -8.70 1.11
C LEU A 382 -7.88 -8.49 2.26
N VAL A 383 -8.49 -9.57 2.76
CA VAL A 383 -9.34 -9.55 3.96
C VAL A 383 -8.58 -9.04 5.19
N PHE A 384 -7.38 -9.57 5.48
CA PHE A 384 -6.57 -9.13 6.63
C PHE A 384 -6.04 -7.71 6.45
N LEU A 385 -5.70 -7.33 5.21
CA LEU A 385 -5.34 -5.96 4.86
C LEU A 385 -6.47 -4.97 5.21
N SER A 386 -7.70 -5.35 4.89
CA SER A 386 -8.88 -4.52 5.07
C SER A 386 -9.34 -4.45 6.54
N LEU A 387 -9.37 -5.58 7.26
CA LEU A 387 -9.67 -5.64 8.69
C LEU A 387 -8.78 -4.70 9.51
N ARG A 388 -7.49 -4.62 9.17
CA ARG A 388 -6.53 -3.75 9.85
C ARG A 388 -6.84 -2.26 9.69
N SER A 389 -7.21 -1.83 8.48
CA SER A 389 -7.56 -0.42 8.25
C SER A 389 -8.86 -0.04 8.95
N MET A 390 -9.78 -1.00 9.04
CA MET A 390 -11.06 -0.87 9.72
C MET A 390 -10.96 -0.79 11.24
N MET A 391 -9.91 -1.36 11.86
CA MET A 391 -9.80 -1.40 13.32
C MET A 391 -9.89 -0.01 13.95
N ALA A 392 -9.40 1.03 13.30
CA ALA A 392 -9.48 2.38 13.85
C ALA A 392 -10.89 2.95 13.84
N ASP A 393 -11.64 2.71 12.76
CA ASP A 393 -13.04 3.11 12.66
C ASP A 393 -13.88 2.28 13.63
N PHE A 394 -13.58 0.99 13.76
CA PHE A 394 -14.15 0.10 14.78
C PHE A 394 -13.88 0.60 16.21
N PHE A 395 -12.63 0.93 16.56
CA PHE A 395 -12.29 1.43 17.90
C PHE A 395 -12.92 2.79 18.19
N LEU A 396 -12.93 3.71 17.22
CA LEU A 396 -13.56 5.02 17.38
C LEU A 396 -15.07 4.88 17.63
N LEU A 397 -15.75 4.07 16.80
CA LEU A 397 -17.18 3.84 16.96
C LEU A 397 -17.51 3.04 18.22
N THR A 398 -16.67 2.08 18.60
CA THR A 398 -16.81 1.33 19.86
C THR A 398 -16.58 2.24 21.07
N ALA A 399 -15.62 3.17 21.02
CA ALA A 399 -15.37 4.14 22.08
C ALA A 399 -16.53 5.15 22.20
N LEU A 400 -17.06 5.63 21.07
CA LEU A 400 -18.26 6.48 21.05
C LEU A 400 -19.48 5.75 21.61
N SER A 401 -19.67 4.49 21.22
CA SER A 401 -20.72 3.61 21.75
C SER A 401 -20.55 3.41 23.26
N ALA A 402 -19.34 3.08 23.74
CA ALA A 402 -19.04 2.95 25.16
C ALA A 402 -19.26 4.24 25.94
N TRP A 403 -18.95 5.41 25.36
CA TRP A 403 -19.23 6.71 25.95
C TRP A 403 -20.74 6.96 26.10
N CYS A 404 -21.52 6.62 25.08
CA CYS A 404 -22.98 6.67 25.17
C CYS A 404 -23.51 5.66 26.21
N PHE A 405 -22.95 4.45 26.28
CA PHE A 405 -23.34 3.43 27.26
C PHE A 405 -23.03 3.86 28.68
N PHE A 406 -21.91 4.55 28.87
CA PHE A 406 -21.59 5.16 30.16
C PHE A 406 -22.67 6.17 30.60
N GLY A 407 -23.24 6.94 29.67
CA GLY A 407 -24.39 7.80 29.93
C GLY A 407 -25.64 7.04 30.39
N PHE A 408 -25.99 5.93 29.72
CA PHE A 408 -27.10 5.06 30.14
C PHE A 408 -26.83 4.38 31.48
N LEU A 409 -25.59 3.95 31.73
CA LEU A 409 -25.15 3.35 32.98
C LEU A 409 -25.31 4.34 34.14
N LEU A 410 -24.85 5.60 33.96
CA LEU A 410 -25.01 6.66 34.95
C LEU A 410 -26.50 6.94 35.23
N SER A 411 -27.32 7.01 34.18
CA SER A 411 -28.77 7.21 34.32
C SER A 411 -29.43 6.11 35.15
N LEU A 412 -29.13 4.84 34.87
CA LEU A 412 -29.64 3.69 35.64
C LEU A 412 -29.07 3.63 37.06
N LEU A 413 -27.80 4.02 37.26
CA LEU A 413 -27.17 4.05 38.58
C LEU A 413 -27.82 5.10 39.49
N TRP A 414 -28.09 6.30 38.96
CA TRP A 414 -28.77 7.36 39.70
C TRP A 414 -30.25 7.06 39.93
N LEU A 415 -30.93 6.49 38.93
CA LEU A 415 -32.34 6.08 39.07
C LEU A 415 -32.52 4.94 40.08
N GLY A 416 -31.52 4.07 40.21
CA GLY A 416 -31.55 2.92 41.10
C GLY A 416 -31.23 3.18 42.56
N GLU A 417 -30.78 4.38 42.93
CA GLU A 417 -30.40 4.76 44.31
C GLU A 417 -29.55 3.69 45.06
N GLY A 418 -28.66 2.97 44.35
CA GLY A 418 -27.82 1.92 44.93
C GLY A 418 -28.45 0.52 45.02
N ALA A 419 -29.57 0.26 44.36
CA ALA A 419 -30.22 -1.05 44.31
C ALA A 419 -29.31 -2.18 43.79
N HIS A 420 -28.45 -1.89 42.82
CA HIS A 420 -27.49 -2.83 42.25
C HIS A 420 -26.11 -2.19 42.13
N PRO A 421 -25.01 -2.94 42.36
CA PRO A 421 -23.67 -2.42 42.14
C PRO A 421 -23.45 -2.16 40.64
N TRP A 422 -22.66 -1.13 40.32
CA TRP A 422 -22.38 -0.70 38.94
C TRP A 422 -21.87 -1.83 38.04
N LEU A 423 -21.12 -2.79 38.60
CA LEU A 423 -20.64 -3.99 37.90
C LEU A 423 -21.78 -4.87 37.38
N THR A 424 -22.84 -5.05 38.16
CA THR A 424 -24.00 -5.87 37.78
C THR A 424 -24.80 -5.20 36.67
N ILE A 425 -25.03 -3.88 36.79
CA ILE A 425 -25.74 -3.10 35.76
C ILE A 425 -24.93 -3.10 34.44
N SER A 426 -23.62 -2.88 34.53
CA SER A 426 -22.72 -2.93 33.38
C SER A 426 -22.73 -4.31 32.71
N LYS A 427 -22.76 -5.40 33.49
CA LYS A 427 -22.87 -6.76 32.96
C LYS A 427 -24.16 -6.97 32.16
N TRP A 428 -25.30 -6.52 32.68
CA TRP A 428 -26.59 -6.62 31.98
C TRP A 428 -26.61 -5.81 30.68
N MET A 429 -26.06 -4.59 30.70
CA MET A 429 -25.97 -3.75 29.50
C MET A 429 -25.08 -4.38 28.42
N ILE A 430 -23.95 -4.96 28.80
CA ILE A 430 -23.06 -5.67 27.87
C ILE A 430 -23.78 -6.87 27.24
N PHE A 431 -24.54 -7.65 28.03
CA PHE A 431 -25.28 -8.79 27.49
C PHE A 431 -26.39 -8.38 26.52
N ILE A 432 -27.09 -7.26 26.79
CA ILE A 432 -28.09 -6.72 25.87
C ILE A 432 -27.44 -6.21 24.57
N TRP A 433 -26.29 -5.55 24.67
CA TRP A 433 -25.52 -5.06 23.51
C TRP A 433 -25.07 -6.19 22.58
N PHE A 434 -24.59 -7.31 23.14
CA PHE A 434 -24.23 -8.49 22.35
C PHE A 434 -25.44 -9.37 21.99
N GLY A 435 -26.65 -9.03 22.45
CA GLY A 435 -27.86 -9.82 22.21
C GLY A 435 -27.86 -11.19 22.89
N LEU A 436 -27.03 -11.39 23.92
CA LEU A 436 -26.87 -12.67 24.61
C LEU A 436 -27.97 -12.92 25.64
N ASP A 437 -28.53 -11.86 26.23
CA ASP A 437 -29.49 -11.97 27.33
C ASP A 437 -30.44 -10.75 27.40
N GLY A 438 -31.70 -10.99 27.75
CA GLY A 438 -32.74 -10.00 27.99
C GLY A 438 -33.02 -9.72 29.47
N THR A 439 -32.32 -10.39 30.41
CA THR A 439 -32.52 -10.21 31.87
C THR A 439 -32.40 -8.77 32.33
N GLY A 440 -31.55 -7.96 31.68
CA GLY A 440 -31.43 -6.54 32.00
C GLY A 440 -32.73 -5.76 31.83
N ILE A 441 -33.60 -6.13 30.87
CA ILE A 441 -34.91 -5.50 30.68
C ILE A 441 -35.87 -5.93 31.79
N GLN A 442 -35.87 -7.20 32.19
CA GLN A 442 -36.73 -7.68 33.27
C GLN A 442 -36.35 -7.06 34.62
N ARG A 443 -35.05 -7.00 34.92
CA ARG A 443 -34.51 -6.40 36.15
C ARG A 443 -34.56 -4.88 36.15
N SER A 444 -34.77 -4.24 34.99
CA SER A 444 -34.86 -2.78 34.93
C SER A 444 -36.08 -2.19 35.65
N ALA A 445 -37.16 -2.97 35.82
CA ALA A 445 -38.34 -2.56 36.59
C ALA A 445 -38.03 -2.39 38.10
N GLU A 446 -36.93 -2.96 38.58
CA GLU A 446 -36.47 -2.84 39.97
C GLU A 446 -35.85 -1.47 40.27
N PHE A 447 -35.33 -0.76 39.26
CA PHE A 447 -34.85 0.61 39.44
C PHE A 447 -36.03 1.58 39.55
N HIS A 448 -36.95 1.50 38.59
CA HIS A 448 -38.20 2.26 38.61
C HIS A 448 -39.19 1.55 37.69
N TRP A 449 -40.44 1.42 38.12
CA TRP A 449 -41.47 0.64 37.41
C TRP A 449 -41.66 1.04 35.94
N LEU A 450 -41.55 2.33 35.60
CA LEU A 450 -41.67 2.86 34.23
C LEU A 450 -40.35 3.31 33.59
N LEU A 451 -39.60 4.20 34.25
CA LEU A 451 -38.38 4.82 33.70
C LEU A 451 -37.22 3.84 33.48
N GLY A 452 -37.09 2.81 34.33
CA GLY A 452 -36.03 1.80 34.19
C GLY A 452 -36.18 0.96 32.91
N PRO A 453 -37.34 0.33 32.68
CA PRO A 453 -37.64 -0.37 31.42
C PRO A 453 -37.56 0.53 30.21
N SER A 454 -38.05 1.76 30.29
CA SER A 454 -37.96 2.72 29.19
C SER A 454 -36.52 3.03 28.80
N LEU A 455 -35.64 3.29 29.78
CA LEU A 455 -34.22 3.52 29.53
C LEU A 455 -33.51 2.28 28.97
N MET A 456 -33.84 1.08 29.47
CA MET A 456 -33.22 -0.16 29.01
C MET A 456 -33.66 -0.53 27.58
N VAL A 457 -34.93 -0.30 27.23
CA VAL A 457 -35.44 -0.48 25.87
C VAL A 457 -34.83 0.57 24.93
N ALA A 458 -34.73 1.83 25.35
CA ALA A 458 -34.06 2.87 24.57
C ALA A 458 -32.57 2.55 24.32
N PHE A 459 -31.88 2.02 25.34
CA PHE A 459 -30.52 1.51 25.21
C PHE A 459 -30.43 0.35 24.21
N ALA A 460 -31.30 -0.66 24.32
CA ALA A 460 -31.31 -1.80 23.40
C ALA A 460 -31.59 -1.37 21.96
N PHE A 461 -32.52 -0.43 21.77
CA PHE A 461 -32.84 0.13 20.45
C PHE A 461 -31.65 0.91 19.89
N LEU A 462 -31.14 1.93 20.59
CA LEU A 462 -30.01 2.73 20.10
C LEU A 462 -28.74 1.90 19.93
N GLY A 463 -28.51 0.94 20.81
CA GLY A 463 -27.42 -0.03 20.69
C GLY A 463 -27.54 -0.86 19.42
N ASN A 464 -28.47 -1.80 19.42
CA ASN A 464 -28.51 -2.86 18.42
C ASN A 464 -29.01 -2.38 17.05
N THR A 465 -29.80 -1.31 17.01
CA THR A 465 -30.29 -0.76 15.73
C THR A 465 -29.40 0.35 15.21
N LEU A 466 -29.02 1.36 16.00
CA LEU A 466 -28.30 2.52 15.48
C LEU A 466 -26.79 2.29 15.49
N PHE A 467 -26.18 1.97 16.63
CA PHE A 467 -24.72 1.85 16.71
C PHE A 467 -24.20 0.64 15.94
N LEU A 468 -24.87 -0.50 16.00
CA LEU A 468 -24.47 -1.69 15.25
C LEU A 468 -24.60 -1.47 13.73
N THR A 469 -25.68 -0.84 13.25
CA THR A 469 -25.83 -0.59 11.79
C THR A 469 -24.83 0.44 11.28
N ILE A 470 -24.55 1.50 12.04
CA ILE A 470 -23.50 2.47 11.70
C ILE A 470 -22.14 1.78 11.66
N LEU A 471 -21.84 0.90 12.63
CA LEU A 471 -20.61 0.12 12.68
C LEU A 471 -20.47 -0.74 11.42
N VAL A 472 -21.48 -1.54 11.09
CA VAL A 472 -21.48 -2.39 9.89
C VAL A 472 -21.37 -1.56 8.59
N SER A 473 -22.08 -0.43 8.51
CA SER A 473 -22.06 0.46 7.34
C SER A 473 -20.69 1.11 7.12
N MET A 474 -20.06 1.64 8.18
CA MET A 474 -18.73 2.24 8.12
C MET A 474 -17.67 1.19 7.76
N LEU A 475 -17.75 -0.01 8.36
CA LEU A 475 -16.87 -1.13 8.01
C LEU A 475 -17.05 -1.55 6.54
N SER A 476 -18.28 -1.60 6.03
CA SER A 476 -18.56 -1.93 4.63
C SER A 476 -18.03 -0.87 3.66
N ASN A 477 -18.24 0.42 3.96
CA ASN A 477 -17.75 1.52 3.13
C ASN A 477 -16.21 1.53 3.07
N THR A 478 -15.57 1.41 4.24
CA THR A 478 -14.09 1.35 4.33
C THR A 478 -13.54 0.12 3.60
N PHE A 479 -14.22 -1.04 3.67
CA PHE A 479 -13.87 -2.23 2.88
C PHE A 479 -13.88 -1.92 1.38
N SER A 480 -14.97 -1.31 0.90
CA SER A 480 -15.18 -1.04 -0.52
C SER A 480 -14.10 -0.13 -1.09
N VAL A 481 -13.77 0.96 -0.38
CA VAL A 481 -12.73 1.92 -0.77
C VAL A 481 -11.34 1.27 -0.82
N ILE A 482 -11.02 0.42 0.15
CA ILE A 482 -9.73 -0.30 0.21
C ILE A 482 -9.66 -1.33 -0.91
N SER A 483 -10.73 -2.09 -1.12
CA SER A 483 -10.82 -3.12 -2.15
C SER A 483 -10.65 -2.53 -3.55
N ALA A 484 -11.27 -1.37 -3.81
CA ALA A 484 -11.18 -0.68 -5.10
C ALA A 484 -9.74 -0.29 -5.50
N ASN A 485 -8.87 0.00 -4.52
CA ASN A 485 -7.47 0.41 -4.75
C ASN A 485 -6.45 -0.62 -4.22
N ALA A 486 -6.88 -1.85 -3.95
CA ALA A 486 -6.09 -2.79 -3.16
C ALA A 486 -4.75 -3.15 -3.79
N THR A 487 -4.69 -3.32 -5.11
CA THR A 487 -3.46 -3.72 -5.80
C THR A 487 -2.36 -2.67 -5.66
N ALA A 488 -2.69 -1.39 -5.90
CA ALA A 488 -1.76 -0.28 -5.76
C ALA A 488 -1.37 -0.06 -4.29
N GLU A 489 -2.32 -0.25 -3.36
CA GLU A 489 -2.06 -0.16 -1.92
C GLU A 489 -1.13 -1.28 -1.43
N ILE A 490 -1.33 -2.52 -1.87
CA ILE A 490 -0.45 -3.67 -1.56
C ILE A 490 0.96 -3.40 -2.08
N GLN A 491 1.08 -2.97 -3.34
CA GLN A 491 2.38 -2.68 -3.95
C GLN A 491 3.12 -1.51 -3.30
N PHE A 492 2.38 -0.46 -2.90
CA PHE A 492 2.92 0.64 -2.11
C PHE A 492 3.47 0.14 -0.77
N ARG A 493 2.70 -0.67 -0.03
CA ARG A 493 3.11 -1.22 1.26
C ARG A 493 4.32 -2.12 1.12
N ARG A 494 4.32 -3.02 0.14
CA ARG A 494 5.51 -3.83 -0.18
C ARG A 494 6.75 -2.98 -0.40
N ALA A 495 6.66 -1.90 -1.17
CA ALA A 495 7.78 -0.99 -1.39
C ALA A 495 8.27 -0.36 -0.07
N VAL A 496 7.37 0.10 0.79
CA VAL A 496 7.71 0.62 2.12
C VAL A 496 8.47 -0.41 2.95
N LEU A 497 7.97 -1.64 3.02
CA LEU A 497 8.55 -2.72 3.81
C LEU A 497 9.92 -3.14 3.34
N THR A 498 10.09 -3.24 2.03
CA THR A 498 11.39 -3.57 1.45
C THR A 498 12.43 -2.52 1.81
N LEU A 499 12.06 -1.25 1.79
CA LEU A 499 12.94 -0.15 2.13
C LEU A 499 13.24 -0.09 3.64
N GLU A 500 12.22 -0.27 4.49
CA GLU A 500 12.38 -0.37 5.95
C GLU A 500 13.28 -1.56 6.33
N GLY A 501 13.08 -2.70 5.67
CA GLY A 501 13.87 -3.91 5.86
C GLY A 501 15.35 -3.71 5.56
N VAL A 502 15.69 -3.00 4.47
CA VAL A 502 17.08 -2.70 4.10
C VAL A 502 17.72 -1.67 5.05
N LYS A 503 16.95 -0.72 5.57
CA LYS A 503 17.43 0.35 6.47
C LYS A 503 17.61 -0.09 7.93
N ALA A 504 17.48 -1.37 8.23
CA ALA A 504 17.52 -1.84 9.59
C ALA A 504 18.96 -1.96 10.13
N ASP A 505 19.09 -1.64 11.41
CA ASP A 505 20.36 -1.56 12.13
C ASP A 505 21.06 -2.94 12.24
N ALA A 506 22.39 -2.92 12.34
CA ALA A 506 23.22 -4.13 12.44
C ALA A 506 22.94 -4.98 13.69
N ILE A 507 22.26 -4.42 14.70
CA ILE A 507 21.79 -5.15 15.88
C ILE A 507 20.86 -6.32 15.51
N PHE A 508 20.10 -6.20 14.41
CA PHE A 508 19.17 -7.23 13.94
C PHE A 508 19.87 -8.42 13.26
N ALA A 509 21.18 -8.35 13.04
CA ALA A 509 21.94 -9.50 12.54
C ALA A 509 22.13 -10.60 13.61
N TYR A 510 21.87 -10.29 14.88
CA TYR A 510 21.92 -11.24 15.98
C TYR A 510 20.51 -11.75 16.27
N GLN A 511 20.27 -13.04 16.01
CA GLN A 511 18.98 -13.65 16.30
C GLN A 511 18.83 -13.95 17.79
N PRO A 512 17.61 -13.90 18.35
CA PRO A 512 17.35 -14.44 19.69
C PRO A 512 17.80 -15.90 19.82
N PRO A 513 18.48 -16.31 20.91
CA PRO A 513 18.83 -15.54 22.11
C PRO A 513 20.21 -14.83 22.03
N PHE A 514 20.96 -14.99 20.94
CA PHE A 514 22.31 -14.43 20.79
C PHE A 514 22.34 -12.90 20.76
N ASN A 515 21.20 -12.25 20.48
CA ASN A 515 21.04 -10.81 20.59
C ASN A 515 21.31 -10.25 22.00
N ILE A 516 21.04 -11.04 23.05
CA ILE A 516 21.38 -10.69 24.43
C ILE A 516 22.89 -10.46 24.54
N LEU A 517 23.68 -11.42 24.03
CA LEU A 517 25.13 -11.34 24.02
C LEU A 517 25.61 -10.11 23.24
N ALA A 518 24.94 -9.80 22.13
CA ALA A 518 25.31 -8.67 21.30
C ALA A 518 25.14 -7.34 22.03
N VAL A 519 24.02 -7.14 22.72
CA VAL A 519 23.76 -5.92 23.50
C VAL A 519 24.74 -5.78 24.66
N PHE A 520 24.96 -6.85 25.43
CA PHE A 520 25.81 -6.79 26.62
C PHE A 520 27.31 -6.75 26.31
N ILE A 521 27.76 -7.23 25.15
CA ILE A 521 29.18 -7.24 24.77
C ILE A 521 29.54 -6.11 23.79
N PHE A 522 28.79 -5.90 22.70
CA PHE A 522 29.20 -4.94 21.67
C PHE A 522 28.94 -3.49 22.06
N LEU A 523 27.87 -3.21 22.83
CA LEU A 523 27.57 -1.86 23.29
C LEU A 523 28.69 -1.26 24.16
N PRO A 524 29.22 -1.95 25.20
CA PRO A 524 30.37 -1.43 25.95
C PRO A 524 31.66 -1.45 25.13
N LEU A 525 31.85 -2.43 24.24
CA LEU A 525 33.06 -2.54 23.42
C LEU A 525 33.25 -1.36 22.46
N LYS A 526 32.15 -0.72 22.02
CA LYS A 526 32.16 0.51 21.20
C LYS A 526 32.95 1.65 21.84
N PHE A 527 32.95 1.76 23.17
CA PHE A 527 33.67 2.82 23.89
C PHE A 527 35.15 2.51 24.10
N ILE A 528 35.56 1.25 23.93
CA ILE A 528 36.92 0.78 24.23
C ILE A 528 37.75 0.64 22.94
N VAL A 529 37.13 0.25 21.83
CA VAL A 529 37.83 -0.20 20.61
C VAL A 529 37.68 0.81 19.47
N SER A 530 38.76 0.99 18.68
CA SER A 530 38.71 1.82 17.47
C SER A 530 37.68 1.30 16.43
N PRO A 531 37.05 2.18 15.61
CA PRO A 531 36.00 1.77 14.66
C PRO A 531 36.39 0.63 13.70
N ARG A 532 37.67 0.55 13.32
CA ARG A 532 38.21 -0.51 12.44
C ARG A 532 38.19 -1.89 13.11
N TRP A 533 38.69 -1.96 14.33
CA TRP A 533 38.73 -3.21 15.10
C TRP A 533 37.33 -3.62 15.54
N PHE A 534 36.48 -2.64 15.88
CA PHE A 534 35.07 -2.88 16.17
C PHE A 534 34.36 -3.56 14.99
N HIS A 535 34.49 -3.03 13.76
CA HIS A 535 33.96 -3.66 12.55
C HIS A 535 34.49 -5.08 12.34
N LYS A 536 35.81 -5.31 12.53
CA LYS A 536 36.41 -6.65 12.35
C LYS A 536 35.87 -7.67 13.36
N ILE A 537 35.75 -7.29 14.63
CA ILE A 537 35.22 -8.16 15.69
C ILE A 537 33.73 -8.44 15.45
N HIS A 538 32.95 -7.41 15.10
CA HIS A 538 31.55 -7.52 14.75
C HIS A 538 31.33 -8.51 13.60
N VAL A 539 32.04 -8.32 12.48
CA VAL A 539 31.92 -9.20 11.30
C VAL A 539 32.32 -10.64 11.62
N ALA A 540 33.38 -10.84 12.41
CA ALA A 540 33.78 -12.18 12.84
C ALA A 540 32.71 -12.85 13.71
N ALA A 541 32.11 -12.12 14.64
CA ALA A 541 31.07 -12.65 15.54
C ALA A 541 29.78 -13.01 14.79
N VAL A 542 29.29 -12.14 13.90
CA VAL A 542 28.08 -12.42 13.12
C VAL A 542 28.28 -13.63 12.20
N ARG A 543 29.47 -13.76 11.59
CA ARG A 543 29.81 -14.95 10.78
C ARG A 543 29.87 -16.23 11.60
N LEU A 544 30.36 -16.16 12.84
CA LEU A 544 30.48 -17.32 13.71
C LEU A 544 29.12 -17.78 14.25
N VAL A 545 28.29 -16.86 14.74
CA VAL A 545 26.95 -17.17 15.28
C VAL A 545 26.04 -17.70 14.18
N ASN A 546 26.06 -17.08 13.00
CA ASN A 546 25.19 -17.44 11.89
C ASN A 546 25.85 -18.38 10.88
N LEU A 547 26.97 -19.03 11.21
CA LEU A 547 27.68 -19.94 10.30
C LEU A 547 26.77 -21.03 9.68
N PRO A 548 25.97 -21.80 10.45
CA PRO A 548 25.13 -22.84 9.85
C PRO A 548 24.05 -22.25 8.93
N LEU A 549 23.48 -21.11 9.32
CA LEU A 549 22.46 -20.41 8.56
C LEU A 549 23.02 -19.84 7.25
N LEU A 550 24.17 -19.16 7.31
CA LEU A 550 24.85 -18.60 6.15
C LEU A 550 25.26 -19.68 5.15
N LEU A 551 25.73 -20.84 5.64
CA LEU A 551 26.07 -21.98 4.79
C LEU A 551 24.83 -22.55 4.09
N MET A 552 23.72 -22.70 4.83
CA MET A 552 22.43 -23.12 4.25
C MET A 552 21.95 -22.14 3.16
N ILE A 553 22.03 -20.82 3.41
CA ILE A 553 21.69 -19.80 2.43
C ILE A 553 22.61 -19.89 1.21
N ALA A 554 23.92 -19.99 1.40
CA ALA A 554 24.88 -20.07 0.30
C ALA A 554 24.66 -21.30 -0.58
N VAL A 555 24.33 -22.46 0.01
CA VAL A 555 24.00 -23.68 -0.73
C VAL A 555 22.68 -23.52 -1.47
N ALA A 556 21.65 -22.95 -0.82
CA ALA A 556 20.36 -22.70 -1.44
C ALA A 556 20.48 -21.74 -2.64
N GLU A 557 21.17 -20.61 -2.47
CA GLU A 557 21.37 -19.59 -3.52
C GLU A 557 22.19 -20.11 -4.71
N ARG A 558 23.15 -21.02 -4.49
CA ARG A 558 23.96 -21.59 -5.59
C ARG A 558 23.25 -22.72 -6.34
N ARG A 559 22.33 -23.43 -5.67
CA ARG A 559 21.53 -24.51 -6.28
C ARG A 559 20.31 -23.98 -7.03
N VAL A 560 19.71 -22.91 -6.52
CA VAL A 560 18.66 -22.19 -7.23
C VAL A 560 19.35 -21.32 -8.28
N SER A 561 19.42 -21.77 -9.53
CA SER A 561 19.80 -20.89 -10.63
C SER A 561 18.91 -19.65 -10.56
N TRP A 562 19.52 -18.47 -10.53
CA TRP A 562 18.82 -17.20 -10.73
C TRP A 562 18.41 -17.13 -12.21
N ASP A 563 17.50 -18.01 -12.61
CA ASP A 563 17.01 -18.04 -13.97
C ASP A 563 16.24 -16.75 -14.21
N GLN A 564 16.37 -16.22 -15.41
CA GLN A 564 15.84 -14.93 -15.83
C GLN A 564 14.33 -15.08 -16.09
N HIS A 565 13.60 -15.48 -15.05
CA HIS A 565 12.16 -15.61 -15.13
C HIS A 565 11.54 -14.22 -15.26
N ASP A 566 10.90 -13.99 -16.40
CA ASP A 566 9.80 -13.04 -16.52
C ASP A 566 8.94 -13.16 -15.27
N TYR A 567 8.81 -12.04 -14.56
CA TYR A 567 7.99 -11.90 -13.37
C TYR A 567 6.54 -12.33 -13.69
N LYS A 568 6.21 -13.61 -13.48
CA LYS A 568 4.85 -14.02 -13.19
C LYS A 568 4.59 -13.71 -11.73
N TYR A 569 3.93 -12.58 -11.54
CA TYR A 569 3.32 -12.12 -10.31
C TYR A 569 2.73 -13.29 -9.51
N ASN A 570 3.33 -13.57 -8.35
CA ASN A 570 2.72 -14.34 -7.29
C ASN A 570 2.71 -13.43 -6.04
N PRO A 571 1.53 -13.00 -5.55
CA PRO A 571 1.43 -12.16 -4.37
C PRO A 571 1.68 -13.04 -3.15
N GLY A 572 2.91 -13.09 -2.67
CA GLY A 572 3.17 -13.88 -1.46
C GLY A 572 4.60 -13.80 -0.98
N SER A 573 4.72 -13.87 0.34
CA SER A 573 5.95 -13.74 1.12
C SER A 573 6.51 -12.32 1.18
N GLY A 574 5.87 -11.48 1.98
CA GLY A 574 6.51 -10.37 2.68
C GLY A 574 5.76 -10.21 3.99
N ASP A 575 6.45 -10.34 5.12
CA ASP A 575 5.85 -10.05 6.41
C ASP A 575 5.72 -8.53 6.51
N GLU A 576 4.48 -8.05 6.64
CA GLU A 576 4.11 -6.67 6.34
C GLU A 576 3.88 -5.82 7.61
N THR A 577 4.91 -5.07 8.01
CA THR A 577 4.84 -3.93 8.94
C THR A 577 4.30 -2.64 8.27
N THR A 578 2.99 -2.42 8.18
CA THR A 578 2.49 -1.13 7.65
C THR A 578 2.64 0.03 8.66
N GLY A 579 3.51 1.00 8.37
CA GLY A 579 3.53 2.30 9.03
C GLY A 579 2.34 3.18 8.64
N ARG A 580 1.46 3.52 9.59
CA ARG A 580 0.32 4.43 9.44
C ARG A 580 0.80 5.88 9.58
N LYS A 581 0.84 6.60 8.46
CA LYS A 581 0.84 8.06 8.19
C LYS A 581 1.48 9.05 9.18
N TRP A 582 1.33 8.94 10.49
CA TRP A 582 1.82 9.95 11.43
C TRP A 582 3.34 9.95 11.66
N PHE A 583 3.99 8.76 11.65
CA PHE A 583 5.46 8.72 11.60
C PHE A 583 5.97 9.14 10.24
N TRP A 584 5.33 8.68 9.15
CA TRP A 584 5.63 9.21 7.83
C TRP A 584 5.42 10.71 7.76
N GLN A 585 4.49 11.32 8.49
CA GLN A 585 4.34 12.78 8.65
C GLN A 585 5.50 13.41 9.43
N LYS A 586 6.00 12.77 10.49
CA LYS A 586 7.14 13.26 11.28
C LYS A 586 8.49 13.07 10.55
N TRP A 587 8.63 12.02 9.75
CA TRP A 587 9.76 11.72 8.87
C TRP A 587 9.67 12.55 7.57
N GLN A 588 8.47 12.77 7.02
CA GLN A 588 8.14 13.79 6.02
C GLN A 588 8.56 15.16 6.57
N LEU A 589 8.29 15.50 7.83
CA LEU A 589 8.68 16.80 8.38
C LEU A 589 10.20 17.05 8.38
N SER A 590 11.05 16.04 8.60
CA SER A 590 12.51 16.21 8.60
C SER A 590 13.13 16.06 7.20
N ALA A 591 12.77 15.01 6.45
CA ALA A 591 13.30 14.75 5.11
C ALA A 591 12.68 15.65 4.05
N SER A 592 11.36 15.91 4.11
CA SER A 592 10.70 16.84 3.18
C SER A 592 11.14 18.27 3.43
N ARG A 593 11.45 18.70 4.67
CA ARG A 593 12.03 20.05 4.89
C ARG A 593 13.37 20.21 4.15
N TYR A 594 14.21 19.17 4.17
CA TYR A 594 15.48 19.19 3.44
C TYR A 594 15.26 19.28 1.93
N ILE A 595 14.43 18.39 1.39
CA ILE A 595 14.11 18.38 -0.05
C ILE A 595 13.51 19.72 -0.50
N ARG A 596 12.66 20.33 0.32
CA ARG A 596 11.95 21.58 0.00
C ARG A 596 12.79 22.84 0.16
N SER A 597 13.85 22.79 0.97
CA SER A 597 14.71 23.96 1.19
C SER A 597 15.30 24.53 -0.10
N VAL A 598 15.40 23.72 -1.15
CA VAL A 598 15.80 24.14 -2.50
C VAL A 598 14.86 25.20 -3.11
N PHE A 599 13.58 25.22 -2.70
CA PHE A 599 12.56 26.15 -3.19
C PHE A 599 12.36 27.39 -2.31
N ASP A 600 13.00 27.46 -1.15
CA ASP A 600 12.86 28.60 -0.21
C ASP A 600 13.47 29.89 -0.79
N GLU A 601 14.43 29.76 -1.72
CA GLU A 601 15.10 30.87 -2.38
C GLU A 601 14.89 30.75 -3.89
N PRO A 602 14.57 31.85 -4.60
CA PRO A 602 14.51 31.82 -6.05
C PRO A 602 15.88 31.40 -6.62
N PRO A 603 15.91 30.72 -7.78
CA PRO A 603 17.17 30.36 -8.42
C PRO A 603 18.01 31.63 -8.66
N SER A 604 19.33 31.52 -8.55
CA SER A 604 20.23 32.65 -8.79
C SER A 604 20.19 33.11 -10.24
N GLU A 605 20.44 34.40 -10.49
CA GLU A 605 20.54 35.00 -11.84
C GLU A 605 21.45 34.20 -12.79
N ASP A 606 22.53 33.62 -12.28
CA ASP A 606 23.47 32.79 -13.05
C ASP A 606 22.84 31.53 -13.69
N VAL A 607 21.77 30.99 -13.12
CA VAL A 607 21.10 29.74 -13.55
C VAL A 607 19.78 30.04 -14.26
N HIS A 608 19.30 31.29 -14.19
CA HIS A 608 18.04 31.69 -14.81
C HIS A 608 18.04 31.52 -16.33
N ASP A 609 19.16 31.86 -16.98
CA ASP A 609 19.31 31.69 -18.43
C ASP A 609 19.33 30.22 -18.83
N GLU A 610 19.99 29.35 -18.06
CA GLU A 610 20.03 27.89 -18.27
C GLU A 610 18.65 27.24 -18.05
N ILE A 611 17.88 27.74 -17.10
CA ILE A 611 16.49 27.32 -16.88
C ILE A 611 15.59 27.78 -18.04
N ALA A 612 15.88 28.96 -18.62
CA ALA A 612 15.05 29.62 -19.63
C ALA A 612 15.20 29.11 -21.07
N VAL A 613 16.24 28.34 -21.37
CA VAL A 613 16.61 27.91 -22.74
C VAL A 613 15.44 27.29 -23.55
N ASP A 614 14.48 26.60 -22.91
CA ASP A 614 13.37 25.92 -23.62
C ASP A 614 12.05 26.68 -23.68
N ASP A 615 12.00 27.96 -23.30
CA ASP A 615 10.76 28.76 -23.38
C ASP A 615 9.98 28.63 -24.68
N PRO A 616 10.58 28.59 -25.89
CA PRO A 616 9.79 28.47 -27.13
C PRO A 616 8.97 27.18 -27.19
N MET A 617 9.51 26.03 -26.77
CA MET A 617 8.79 24.75 -26.81
C MET A 617 7.64 24.74 -25.80
N THR A 618 7.87 25.21 -24.58
CA THR A 618 6.85 25.30 -23.54
C THR A 618 5.71 26.24 -23.96
N HIS A 619 6.03 27.39 -24.58
CA HIS A 619 5.04 28.28 -25.18
C HIS A 619 4.24 27.63 -26.33
N HIS A 620 4.86 26.76 -27.15
CA HIS A 620 4.15 26.04 -28.21
C HIS A 620 3.16 24.99 -27.68
N LEU A 621 3.45 24.35 -26.55
CA LEU A 621 2.53 23.41 -25.88
C LEU A 621 1.30 24.13 -25.32
N ILE A 622 1.53 25.25 -24.64
CA ILE A 622 0.49 26.15 -24.14
C ILE A 622 -0.38 26.64 -25.31
N ARG A 623 0.24 27.13 -26.38
CA ARG A 623 -0.48 27.60 -27.58
C ARG A 623 -1.34 26.51 -28.22
N ARG A 624 -0.90 25.26 -28.25
CA ARG A 624 -1.69 24.13 -28.77
C ARG A 624 -2.92 23.79 -27.90
N GLN A 625 -2.83 23.95 -26.57
CA GLN A 625 -3.98 23.78 -25.67
C GLN A 625 -5.05 24.86 -25.96
N PHE A 626 -4.64 26.12 -26.08
CA PHE A 626 -5.56 27.24 -26.31
C PHE A 626 -6.13 27.30 -27.74
N THR A 627 -5.31 27.08 -28.77
CA THR A 627 -5.75 27.20 -30.19
C THR A 627 -6.83 26.17 -30.56
N ARG A 628 -6.83 24.99 -29.92
CA ARG A 628 -7.79 23.92 -30.25
C ARG A 628 -9.15 24.09 -29.54
N GLN A 629 -9.19 24.81 -28.42
CA GLN A 629 -10.47 25.22 -27.80
C GLN A 629 -11.19 26.27 -28.66
N THR A 630 -10.46 27.16 -29.33
CA THR A 630 -11.04 28.20 -30.21
C THR A 630 -11.57 27.65 -31.55
N THR A 631 -10.99 26.56 -32.06
CA THR A 631 -11.48 25.92 -33.30
C THR A 631 -12.80 25.16 -33.13
N ALA A 632 -13.23 24.87 -31.89
CA ALA A 632 -14.56 24.30 -31.63
C ALA A 632 -15.68 25.36 -31.69
N SER A 633 -15.34 26.65 -31.66
CA SER A 633 -16.31 27.77 -31.72
C SER A 633 -16.26 28.57 -33.03
N SER A 634 -15.42 28.21 -33.99
CA SER A 634 -15.28 28.92 -35.26
C SER A 634 -15.16 27.97 -36.45
N THR A 635 -16.29 27.45 -36.93
CA THR A 635 -16.36 26.88 -38.29
C THR A 635 -16.97 27.92 -39.22
N GLU A 636 -16.11 28.73 -39.84
CA GLU A 636 -16.45 29.47 -41.05
C GLU A 636 -16.60 28.53 -42.25
N THR A 637 -17.40 28.99 -43.19
CA THR A 637 -18.04 28.29 -44.30
C THR A 637 -17.05 27.83 -45.41
N ARG A 638 -16.95 26.51 -45.65
CA ARG A 638 -16.48 25.96 -46.94
C ARG A 638 -17.59 25.18 -47.62
N LYS A 639 -17.91 25.61 -48.85
CA LYS A 639 -18.92 25.04 -49.75
C LYS A 639 -18.66 23.56 -50.07
N PRO A 640 -19.67 22.69 -50.12
CA PRO A 640 -19.51 21.32 -50.64
C PRO A 640 -19.74 21.25 -52.16
N PRO A 641 -19.16 20.26 -52.88
CA PRO A 641 -19.50 20.01 -54.27
C PRO A 641 -20.82 19.23 -54.39
N ARG A 642 -21.55 19.55 -55.46
CA ARG A 642 -22.87 19.02 -55.85
C ARG A 642 -22.89 17.50 -55.98
N ARG A 643 -23.92 16.84 -55.41
CA ARG A 643 -24.45 15.56 -55.90
C ARG A 643 -25.99 15.60 -55.84
N ARG A 644 -26.60 15.28 -56.99
CA ARG A 644 -28.03 15.32 -57.34
C ARG A 644 -28.89 14.31 -56.58
N ASP A 645 -30.10 14.76 -56.21
CA ASP A 645 -31.46 14.17 -56.28
C ASP A 645 -31.62 12.64 -56.33
N SER A 646 -32.57 11.96 -55.68
CA SER A 646 -33.94 12.25 -55.23
C SER A 646 -34.34 11.17 -54.16
N THR A 647 -35.44 11.15 -53.39
CA THR A 647 -36.81 11.68 -53.52
C THR A 647 -37.56 11.47 -52.17
N PHE A 648 -38.38 12.46 -51.81
CA PHE A 648 -39.61 12.42 -50.99
C PHE A 648 -39.59 12.51 -49.43
N PRO A 649 -40.57 13.26 -48.84
CA PRO A 649 -40.37 14.13 -47.69
C PRO A 649 -41.21 13.75 -46.46
N GLY A 650 -40.79 14.23 -45.29
CA GLY A 650 -41.66 14.21 -44.12
C GLY A 650 -40.99 14.74 -42.86
N ILE A 651 -41.60 15.79 -42.31
CA ILE A 651 -41.55 16.24 -40.91
C ILE A 651 -40.48 17.31 -40.58
N ARG A 652 -41.04 18.48 -40.25
CA ARG A 652 -40.39 19.72 -39.78
C ARG A 652 -39.73 19.51 -38.42
N LYS A 653 -38.47 19.93 -38.25
CA LYS A 653 -37.88 20.21 -36.94
C LYS A 653 -38.05 21.70 -36.61
N LYS A 654 -38.76 22.00 -35.53
CA LYS A 654 -38.63 23.27 -34.78
C LYS A 654 -37.48 23.14 -33.76
N PRO A 655 -36.78 24.23 -33.41
CA PRO A 655 -35.56 24.18 -32.62
C PRO A 655 -35.86 24.18 -31.10
N ARG A 656 -35.05 23.45 -30.34
CA ARG A 656 -34.82 23.62 -28.89
C ARG A 656 -33.29 23.60 -28.75
N GLY A 657 -32.62 24.59 -28.18
CA GLY A 657 -32.96 25.26 -26.93
C GLY A 657 -32.15 24.58 -25.84
N SER A 658 -31.07 25.23 -25.43
CA SER A 658 -30.08 24.85 -24.42
C SER A 658 -30.67 24.51 -23.04
N PHE A 659 -29.87 23.79 -22.23
CA PHE A 659 -30.11 23.25 -20.86
C PHE A 659 -30.91 21.93 -20.87
N SER A 660 -30.53 20.79 -20.26
CA SER A 660 -29.80 20.54 -19.00
C SER A 660 -28.98 19.21 -19.05
N VAL A 661 -27.87 19.12 -18.32
CA VAL A 661 -27.02 17.91 -18.22
C VAL A 661 -27.64 16.83 -17.30
N ALA A 662 -28.56 17.23 -16.42
CA ALA A 662 -29.24 16.31 -15.49
C ALA A 662 -30.27 15.40 -16.19
N GLU A 663 -30.92 15.86 -17.26
CA GLU A 663 -31.90 15.04 -18.01
C GLU A 663 -31.23 13.91 -18.80
N GLN A 664 -29.99 14.09 -19.27
CA GLN A 664 -29.25 13.03 -19.99
C GLN A 664 -28.79 11.88 -19.08
N GLU A 665 -28.43 12.16 -17.83
CA GLU A 665 -28.13 11.11 -16.85
C GLU A 665 -29.38 10.35 -16.42
N GLN A 666 -30.52 11.04 -16.32
CA GLN A 666 -31.79 10.44 -15.95
C GLN A 666 -32.37 9.58 -17.07
N GLU A 667 -32.29 10.04 -18.32
CA GLU A 667 -32.68 9.26 -19.51
C GLU A 667 -31.77 8.02 -19.69
N SER A 668 -30.46 8.16 -19.44
CA SER A 668 -29.53 7.02 -19.44
C SER A 668 -29.76 6.04 -18.28
N LEU A 669 -30.23 6.51 -17.11
CA LEU A 669 -30.55 5.65 -15.96
C LEU A 669 -31.86 4.90 -16.20
N GLU A 670 -32.87 5.57 -16.77
CA GLU A 670 -34.15 4.98 -17.16
C GLU A 670 -33.96 3.87 -18.20
N ASP A 671 -33.10 4.10 -19.20
CA ASP A 671 -32.81 3.08 -20.21
C ASP A 671 -32.07 1.86 -19.64
N ARG A 672 -31.21 2.07 -18.63
CA ARG A 672 -30.56 0.98 -17.89
C ARG A 672 -31.55 0.23 -16.99
N LEU A 673 -32.48 0.92 -16.34
CA LEU A 673 -33.54 0.31 -15.55
C LEU A 673 -34.48 -0.51 -16.43
N ARG A 674 -34.91 0.00 -17.59
CA ARG A 674 -35.71 -0.75 -18.56
C ARG A 674 -34.98 -1.97 -19.12
N ALA A 675 -33.66 -1.87 -19.34
CA ALA A 675 -32.84 -3.00 -19.75
C ALA A 675 -32.72 -4.06 -18.63
N MET A 676 -32.61 -3.62 -17.38
CA MET A 676 -32.57 -4.48 -16.19
C MET A 676 -33.92 -5.16 -15.94
N GLU A 677 -35.04 -4.46 -16.04
CA GLU A 677 -36.39 -5.02 -15.96
C GLU A 677 -36.64 -6.06 -17.06
N LYS A 678 -36.23 -5.79 -18.30
CA LYS A 678 -36.25 -6.78 -19.39
C LYS A 678 -35.36 -8.00 -19.13
N SER A 679 -34.31 -7.85 -18.34
CA SER A 679 -33.46 -8.98 -17.96
C SER A 679 -34.06 -9.79 -16.81
N MET A 680 -34.68 -9.14 -15.83
CA MET A 680 -35.42 -9.79 -14.74
C MET A 680 -36.64 -10.54 -15.27
N ALA A 681 -37.44 -9.95 -16.15
CA ALA A 681 -38.58 -10.63 -16.75
C ALA A 681 -38.16 -11.87 -17.58
N ARG A 682 -37.00 -11.83 -18.23
CA ARG A 682 -36.42 -13.01 -18.92
C ARG A 682 -35.98 -14.08 -17.92
N MET A 683 -35.45 -13.68 -16.77
CA MET A 683 -35.01 -14.57 -15.71
C MET A 683 -36.21 -15.22 -14.99
N GLU A 684 -37.28 -14.47 -14.74
CA GLU A 684 -38.55 -14.97 -14.19
C GLU A 684 -39.21 -15.95 -15.15
N MET A 685 -39.17 -15.68 -16.46
CA MET A 685 -39.72 -16.59 -17.47
C MET A 685 -38.91 -17.90 -17.57
N MET A 686 -37.57 -17.81 -17.43
CA MET A 686 -36.71 -19.00 -17.33
C MET A 686 -36.92 -19.76 -16.02
N LEU A 687 -37.15 -19.06 -14.90
CA LEU A 687 -37.46 -19.68 -13.61
C LEU A 687 -38.83 -20.35 -13.59
N ALA A 688 -39.83 -19.75 -14.25
CA ALA A 688 -41.15 -20.34 -14.41
C ALA A 688 -41.13 -21.63 -15.26
N GLN A 689 -40.18 -21.74 -16.20
CA GLN A 689 -39.95 -22.97 -16.97
C GLN A 689 -39.19 -24.07 -16.20
N LEU A 690 -38.56 -23.72 -15.07
CA LEU A 690 -37.76 -24.63 -14.24
C LEU A 690 -38.50 -25.17 -13.02
N VAL A 691 -39.76 -24.75 -12.78
CA VAL A 691 -40.60 -25.30 -11.73
C VAL A 691 -41.55 -26.34 -12.35
N PRO A 692 -41.40 -27.64 -12.08
CA PRO A 692 -42.39 -28.63 -12.44
C PRO A 692 -43.60 -28.52 -11.50
N ASP A 693 -44.81 -28.60 -12.07
CA ASP A 693 -46.06 -28.79 -11.33
C ASP A 693 -45.97 -30.08 -10.50
N THR A 694 -45.62 -29.96 -9.22
CA THR A 694 -45.82 -31.03 -8.24
C THR A 694 -46.92 -30.63 -7.27
N GLN A 695 -48.09 -31.20 -7.56
CA GLN A 695 -49.22 -31.31 -6.66
C GLN A 695 -48.78 -31.92 -5.33
N VAL A 696 -49.19 -31.28 -4.24
CA VAL A 696 -49.08 -31.81 -2.88
C VAL A 696 -50.09 -32.96 -2.75
N GLY A 697 -49.59 -34.20 -2.84
CA GLY A 697 -50.32 -35.43 -2.52
C GLY A 697 -49.47 -36.28 -1.58
N GLY A 698 -49.96 -36.49 -0.35
CA GLY A 698 -49.24 -37.21 0.69
C GLY A 698 -49.13 -38.73 0.47
N GLY A 699 -48.12 -39.31 1.12
CA GLY A 699 -47.90 -40.75 1.34
C GLY A 699 -46.48 -40.90 1.89
N GLY A 700 -46.23 -41.46 3.08
CA GLY A 700 -46.67 -42.78 3.52
C GLY A 700 -45.54 -43.75 3.21
N GLU A 701 -44.73 -44.05 4.22
CA GLU A 701 -43.55 -44.93 4.16
C GLU A 701 -43.90 -46.41 3.92
N GLU A 702 -43.04 -47.02 3.10
CA GLU A 702 -42.46 -48.37 3.18
C GLU A 702 -43.31 -49.65 3.07
N GLY A 703 -42.88 -50.50 2.12
CA GLY A 703 -43.08 -51.95 2.12
C GLY A 703 -42.76 -52.61 0.79
N GLU A 704 -41.51 -53.12 0.65
CA GLU A 704 -41.03 -54.24 -0.19
C GLU A 704 -41.25 -54.17 -1.73
N GLY A 705 -40.37 -54.56 -2.64
CA GLY A 705 -39.08 -55.27 -2.61
C GLY A 705 -38.85 -55.91 -4.00
N ARG A 706 -37.57 -56.06 -4.39
CA ARG A 706 -37.01 -56.93 -5.46
C ARG A 706 -37.38 -56.58 -6.91
N ASP A 707 -36.61 -56.90 -7.94
CA ASP A 707 -35.22 -57.30 -8.25
C ASP A 707 -35.21 -57.37 -9.79
N GLY A 708 -34.05 -57.26 -10.45
CA GLY A 708 -33.88 -57.68 -11.86
C GLY A 708 -33.82 -56.52 -12.85
N ASP A 709 -32.67 -55.92 -13.14
CA ASP A 709 -31.51 -56.42 -13.91
C ASP A 709 -31.63 -56.14 -15.42
N GLU A 710 -30.46 -55.83 -15.99
CA GLU A 710 -30.10 -55.68 -17.40
C GLU A 710 -30.49 -54.40 -18.21
N ALA A 711 -29.40 -53.75 -18.65
CA ALA A 711 -29.28 -52.74 -19.70
C ALA A 711 -29.46 -53.38 -21.12
N PRO A 712 -29.02 -52.79 -22.26
CA PRO A 712 -28.59 -51.42 -22.55
C PRO A 712 -29.14 -50.83 -23.88
N GLY A 713 -28.93 -49.52 -24.07
CA GLY A 713 -28.26 -49.08 -25.30
C GLY A 713 -29.04 -48.20 -26.29
N ARG A 714 -28.32 -47.15 -26.73
CA ARG A 714 -28.27 -46.56 -28.09
C ARG A 714 -29.53 -45.84 -28.59
N GLN A 715 -29.50 -44.79 -29.39
CA GLN A 715 -28.46 -43.97 -30.04
C GLN A 715 -29.20 -42.79 -30.71
N SER A 716 -28.44 -41.71 -30.96
CA SER A 716 -28.50 -40.84 -32.16
C SER A 716 -29.75 -40.00 -32.45
N ALA A 717 -29.54 -38.69 -32.65
CA ALA A 717 -29.65 -38.00 -33.96
C ALA A 717 -30.99 -37.25 -34.07
N ILE A 718 -31.20 -36.14 -34.80
CA ILE A 718 -30.47 -35.22 -35.70
C ILE A 718 -31.49 -34.08 -35.99
N ASP A 719 -31.02 -32.88 -36.34
CA ASP A 719 -31.63 -31.77 -37.12
C ASP A 719 -33.14 -31.45 -37.02
N ALA A 720 -33.55 -30.23 -36.65
CA ALA A 720 -33.51 -28.95 -37.39
C ALA A 720 -34.80 -28.66 -38.19
N THR A 721 -35.09 -27.35 -38.34
CA THR A 721 -36.12 -26.70 -39.18
C THR A 721 -37.56 -26.81 -38.65
N SER A 722 -38.48 -25.84 -38.76
CA SER A 722 -38.59 -24.51 -39.39
C SER A 722 -40.04 -24.03 -39.15
N GLU A 723 -40.28 -22.71 -39.09
CA GLU A 723 -41.51 -22.00 -39.59
C GLU A 723 -42.88 -22.43 -38.98
N ASP A 724 -43.97 -21.67 -38.87
CA ASP A 724 -44.39 -20.32 -39.20
C ASP A 724 -45.83 -20.15 -38.61
N SER A 725 -46.31 -18.90 -38.52
CA SER A 725 -47.74 -18.51 -38.61
C SER A 725 -48.74 -18.67 -37.42
N TYR A 726 -49.14 -17.50 -36.86
CA TYR A 726 -50.50 -16.90 -36.61
C TYR A 726 -51.76 -17.79 -36.37
N PRO A 727 -52.91 -17.29 -35.80
CA PRO A 727 -53.31 -15.89 -35.53
C PRO A 727 -54.05 -15.61 -34.19
N ALA A 728 -54.45 -14.34 -34.04
CA ALA A 728 -55.27 -13.72 -33.00
C ALA A 728 -56.80 -13.90 -33.18
N ALA A 729 -57.56 -13.76 -32.07
CA ALA A 729 -58.96 -13.31 -31.95
C ALA A 729 -59.33 -13.37 -30.43
N SER A 730 -59.72 -12.33 -29.68
CA SER A 730 -60.81 -11.33 -29.75
C SER A 730 -61.81 -11.54 -28.60
N GLY A 731 -62.21 -10.48 -27.90
CA GLY A 731 -63.38 -10.43 -27.00
C GLY A 731 -63.07 -9.78 -25.65
N SER A 732 -63.14 -8.45 -25.51
CA SER A 732 -64.34 -7.62 -25.28
C SER A 732 -64.78 -7.59 -23.80
N ASP A 733 -64.27 -6.60 -23.07
CA ASP A 733 -64.82 -6.09 -21.82
C ASP A 733 -65.87 -5.01 -22.12
N LYS A 734 -66.98 -5.03 -21.37
CA LYS A 734 -67.90 -3.90 -21.23
C LYS A 734 -68.54 -3.90 -19.83
N ASP A 735 -68.42 -2.73 -19.22
CA ASP A 735 -69.42 -1.97 -18.47
C ASP A 735 -70.01 -2.54 -17.17
N THR A 736 -69.71 -1.88 -16.04
CA THR A 736 -70.64 -1.12 -15.16
C THR A 736 -69.89 -0.77 -13.85
N ASP A 737 -69.60 0.52 -13.59
CA ASP A 737 -70.36 1.46 -12.74
C ASP A 737 -70.48 1.01 -11.27
N GLY A 738 -70.21 1.80 -10.23
CA GLY A 738 -70.06 3.26 -10.07
C GLY A 738 -70.24 3.61 -8.57
N ASP A 739 -70.01 4.88 -8.24
CA ASP A 739 -70.19 5.60 -6.95
C ASP A 739 -69.11 5.40 -5.87
N GLY A 740 -68.40 6.40 -5.34
CA GLY A 740 -68.51 7.86 -5.43
C GLY A 740 -68.84 8.48 -4.05
N PHE A 741 -67.90 9.19 -3.42
CA PHE A 741 -68.07 10.56 -2.86
C PHE A 741 -66.84 11.02 -2.04
N ALA A 742 -66.63 12.34 -2.07
CA ALA A 742 -65.43 13.08 -1.69
C ALA A 742 -65.55 13.90 -0.38
N VAL A 743 -64.45 14.64 -0.09
CA VAL A 743 -64.32 15.95 0.62
C VAL A 743 -63.88 15.83 2.11
N GLU A 744 -62.91 16.56 2.71
CA GLU A 744 -62.27 17.89 2.50
C GLU A 744 -60.90 18.00 3.24
N SER A 745 -60.05 18.93 2.76
CA SER A 745 -59.12 19.90 3.41
C SER A 745 -58.73 19.78 4.91
N SER A 746 -57.63 20.31 5.48
CA SER A 746 -56.49 21.17 5.14
C SER A 746 -55.73 21.34 6.47
N PHE A 747 -54.39 21.38 6.52
CA PHE A 747 -53.65 22.36 7.34
C PHE A 747 -52.15 22.39 6.99
N ARG A 748 -51.70 23.58 6.59
CA ARG A 748 -50.29 24.01 6.45
C ARG A 748 -49.73 24.40 7.82
N ARG A 749 -48.46 24.08 8.09
CA ARG A 749 -47.35 25.06 8.04
C ARG A 749 -46.00 24.37 8.11
#